data_AF-A0A351H5E2-F1
#
_entry.id   AF-A0A351H5E2-F1
#
_cell.length_a   1.000
_cell.length_b   1.000
_cell.length_c   1.000
_cell.angle_alpha   90.00
_cell.angle_beta   90.00
_cell.angle_gamma   90.00
#
_symmetry.space_group_name_H-M   'P 1'
#
loop_
_entity.id
_entity.type
_entity.pdbx_description
1 polymer ?
#
loop_
_entity_poly.entity_id
_entity_poly.type
_entity_poly.pdbx_seq_one_letter_code
_entity_poly.pdbx_strand_id
1 'polypeptide(L)'
;MSLLPNFQSESDRKRKPLSKKQKRRITVRCAAALAAVAGIAAAALALKSSKVPAKYGIEDGAVTYTEYGKDITEEIKNTAEMQRLLSSNGASMYIDNTGAVYFETAAGTVFPLNKTEHGFTSEPNEKQSAFSITYLDASGAKKEMFSNSSVSKNQFRVYKGKNSFSVQYLLGDDISENIIPTAVEKEKFEKQILAKLSESEQAFLKRQYFLYSLSSFKDEKERKNILLKYPALKSRDLYILLNSVNTDSQVGKKLTAAFGKAGYTASDAVKDNEENLISSGNLLSFLITLDYRIEDGCAVMSISPERLKFYRASPLLGITLNKYTVSQNENGGSLFLPYGNGCVINTASGAGQLSGKRRVKVYGEDASAHTVISGDSSALLKCTMPLFGCYNGSRGVLTVIESGASAAAISCERNKNGAYAFADFDILQSDTASLSGKTSSVTVGNDILNEDITLRYAFFEKEDISYSDFAEYYRKYLEEKGTLKKNGAYCSPLFSAGFIGGITVKDSHLNTFPYDRFAVLSDYRDMKNMTEWLINNGVDNMAVNISGYNKGGLFSQYPGKICEEKKLSLNMGRNELTDYLAQNKITSFFSAGFNYYYNANKREGRYKTAFTAQFADKSYVQKHAVSPVTKAENTKLPASEVISPYFFDKIAESCSAGVFKEQNLNVGHLCDALNSDYNTKHYFDRTRARKQTEITLN
;
A
#
# COMPACT_ATOMS: atom_id res chain seq x y z
N MET A 1 -37.17 71.71 -2.29
CA MET A 1 -37.11 70.29 -2.70
C MET A 1 -36.86 69.48 -1.44
N SER A 2 -37.92 68.86 -0.96
CA SER A 2 -38.14 68.49 0.43
C SER A 2 -37.86 67.00 0.68
N LEU A 3 -37.11 66.74 1.74
CA LEU A 3 -37.36 65.80 2.84
C LEU A 3 -37.46 64.28 2.53
N LEU A 4 -36.54 63.54 3.18
CA LEU A 4 -36.74 62.19 3.70
C LEU A 4 -38.12 62.05 4.38
N PRO A 5 -38.72 60.84 4.38
CA PRO A 5 -39.01 60.25 5.69
C PRO A 5 -39.00 58.72 5.82
N ASN A 6 -38.52 58.30 6.99
CA ASN A 6 -39.08 57.36 7.97
C ASN A 6 -39.55 55.94 7.61
N PHE A 7 -38.92 55.01 8.32
CA PHE A 7 -39.49 53.79 8.88
C PHE A 7 -40.76 54.05 9.71
N GLN A 8 -41.82 53.28 9.47
CA GLN A 8 -42.65 52.71 10.53
C GLN A 8 -43.30 51.39 10.06
N SER A 9 -43.28 50.42 10.96
CA SER A 9 -43.89 49.10 10.88
C SER A 9 -45.40 49.18 11.07
N GLU A 10 -46.16 48.36 10.35
CA GLU A 10 -47.42 47.84 10.90
C GLU A 10 -47.76 46.45 10.36
N SER A 11 -47.89 45.55 11.32
CA SER A 11 -48.35 44.18 11.25
C SER A 11 -49.86 44.12 11.05
N ASP A 12 -50.33 43.52 9.96
CA ASP A 12 -51.42 42.51 10.00
C ASP A 12 -51.76 42.03 8.58
N ARG A 13 -51.33 40.80 8.24
CA ARG A 13 -51.95 40.04 7.14
C ARG A 13 -52.36 38.67 7.66
N LYS A 14 -53.64 38.56 8.01
CA LYS A 14 -54.35 37.30 8.30
C LYS A 14 -54.01 36.23 7.26
N ARG A 15 -53.31 35.16 7.66
CA ARG A 15 -53.07 33.98 6.82
C ARG A 15 -54.39 33.22 6.65
N LYS A 16 -54.91 33.13 5.42
CA LYS A 16 -56.06 32.28 5.10
C LYS A 16 -55.74 30.81 5.38
N PRO A 17 -56.66 30.02 5.98
CA PRO A 17 -56.44 28.60 6.24
C PRO A 17 -56.36 27.81 4.92
N LEU A 18 -55.38 26.90 4.84
CA LEU A 18 -55.16 26.01 3.70
C LEU A 18 -56.42 25.17 3.40
N SER A 19 -56.82 25.11 2.12
CA SER A 19 -57.97 24.31 1.67
C SER A 19 -57.74 22.80 1.89
N LYS A 20 -58.82 22.02 2.05
CA LYS A 20 -58.77 20.54 2.19
C LYS A 20 -57.92 19.88 1.09
N LYS A 21 -57.97 20.41 -0.14
CA LYS A 21 -57.21 19.91 -1.31
C LYS A 21 -55.71 20.20 -1.20
N GLN A 22 -55.32 21.35 -0.65
CA GLN A 22 -53.92 21.70 -0.41
C GLN A 22 -53.32 20.90 0.76
N LYS A 23 -54.08 20.72 1.84
CA LYS A 23 -53.67 19.85 2.96
C LYS A 23 -53.40 18.43 2.49
N ARG A 24 -54.30 17.84 1.68
CA ARG A 24 -54.13 16.50 1.11
C ARG A 24 -52.88 16.37 0.20
N ARG A 25 -52.57 17.39 -0.61
CA ARG A 25 -51.34 17.42 -1.43
C ARG A 25 -50.06 17.51 -0.60
N ILE A 26 -50.07 18.27 0.50
CA ILE A 26 -48.93 18.38 1.41
C ILE A 26 -48.74 17.05 2.15
N THR A 27 -49.82 16.42 2.64
CA THR A 27 -49.74 15.11 3.30
C THR A 27 -49.20 14.02 2.37
N VAL A 28 -49.62 13.98 1.11
CA VAL A 28 -49.10 13.02 0.11
C VAL A 28 -47.62 13.29 -0.21
N ARG A 29 -47.19 14.55 -0.30
CA ARG A 29 -45.78 14.89 -0.52
C ARG A 29 -44.90 14.57 0.69
N CYS A 30 -45.39 14.79 1.91
CA CYS A 30 -44.67 14.39 3.12
C CYS A 30 -44.60 12.87 3.27
N ALA A 31 -45.66 12.13 2.91
CA ALA A 31 -45.65 10.67 2.92
C ALA A 31 -44.68 10.09 1.86
N ALA A 32 -44.62 10.70 0.67
CA ALA A 32 -43.65 10.32 -0.36
C ALA A 32 -42.20 10.65 0.05
N ALA A 33 -41.97 11.77 0.74
CA ALA A 33 -40.66 12.13 1.28
C ALA A 33 -40.24 11.18 2.43
N LEU A 34 -41.16 10.80 3.31
CA LEU A 34 -40.92 9.80 4.36
C LEU A 34 -40.65 8.40 3.80
N ALA A 35 -41.36 7.99 2.74
CA ALA A 35 -41.10 6.74 2.03
C ALA A 35 -39.74 6.75 1.31
N ALA A 36 -39.32 7.89 0.75
CA ALA A 36 -37.99 8.06 0.16
C ALA A 36 -36.88 8.01 1.22
N VAL A 37 -37.08 8.65 2.37
CA VAL A 37 -36.13 8.59 3.50
C VAL A 37 -36.07 7.19 4.11
N ALA A 38 -37.20 6.49 4.23
CA ALA A 38 -37.25 5.09 4.67
C ALA A 38 -36.61 4.15 3.64
N GLY A 39 -36.76 4.41 2.34
CA GLY A 39 -36.07 3.68 1.27
C GLY A 39 -34.56 3.91 1.28
N ILE A 40 -34.10 5.13 1.56
CA ILE A 40 -32.68 5.45 1.73
C ILE A 40 -32.12 4.81 3.01
N ALA A 41 -32.88 4.80 4.10
CA ALA A 41 -32.50 4.12 5.34
C ALA A 41 -32.48 2.59 5.17
N ALA A 42 -33.42 2.01 4.43
CA ALA A 42 -33.45 0.59 4.09
C ALA A 42 -32.32 0.21 3.11
N ALA A 43 -31.95 1.09 2.18
CA ALA A 43 -30.77 0.92 1.33
C ALA A 43 -29.46 1.04 2.13
N ALA A 44 -29.40 1.95 3.13
CA ALA A 44 -28.27 2.06 4.06
C ALA A 44 -28.16 0.85 5.01
N LEU A 45 -29.31 0.25 5.38
CA LEU A 45 -29.38 -0.99 6.18
C LEU A 45 -29.12 -2.24 5.33
N ALA A 46 -29.48 -2.26 4.04
CA ALA A 46 -29.12 -3.31 3.08
C ALA A 46 -27.66 -3.19 2.62
N LEU A 47 -27.06 -2.00 2.75
CA LEU A 47 -25.61 -1.76 2.69
C LEU A 47 -24.87 -2.25 3.94
N LYS A 48 -25.54 -2.91 4.90
CA LYS A 48 -24.88 -3.96 5.70
C LYS A 48 -24.57 -5.15 4.79
N SER A 49 -23.55 -4.92 3.97
CA SER A 49 -22.57 -5.88 3.48
C SER A 49 -23.14 -7.24 3.06
N SER A 50 -23.35 -7.41 1.75
CA SER A 50 -22.82 -8.63 1.14
C SER A 50 -21.30 -8.65 1.41
N LYS A 51 -20.92 -9.13 2.59
CA LYS A 51 -19.51 -9.30 2.95
C LYS A 51 -18.96 -10.34 2.00
N VAL A 52 -18.28 -9.90 0.95
CA VAL A 52 -17.17 -10.71 0.46
C VAL A 52 -16.29 -10.93 1.70
N PRO A 53 -16.10 -12.19 2.15
CA PRO A 53 -15.34 -12.43 3.36
C PRO A 53 -13.93 -11.86 3.16
N ALA A 54 -13.47 -11.06 4.11
CA ALA A 54 -12.09 -10.62 4.15
C ALA A 54 -11.19 -11.85 4.13
N LYS A 55 -10.17 -11.86 3.27
CA LYS A 55 -9.22 -12.98 3.13
C LYS A 55 -7.90 -12.70 3.84
N TYR A 56 -7.91 -11.79 4.81
CA TYR A 56 -6.76 -11.47 5.65
C TYR A 56 -7.03 -11.78 7.12
N GLY A 57 -5.94 -12.11 7.82
CA GLY A 57 -5.92 -12.36 9.26
C GLY A 57 -6.77 -13.55 9.71
N ILE A 58 -6.42 -14.10 10.87
CA ILE A 58 -7.24 -15.10 11.56
C ILE A 58 -8.32 -14.39 12.41
N GLU A 59 -9.49 -15.01 12.55
CA GLU A 59 -10.54 -14.51 13.46
C GLU A 59 -10.39 -15.10 14.86
N ASP A 60 -10.09 -16.40 14.93
CA ASP A 60 -9.93 -17.18 16.15
C ASP A 60 -8.64 -18.00 16.13
N GLY A 61 -8.23 -18.52 17.29
CA GLY A 61 -7.01 -19.30 17.49
C GLY A 61 -5.80 -18.46 17.92
N ALA A 62 -4.64 -19.11 18.06
CA ALA A 62 -3.40 -18.48 18.50
C ALA A 62 -2.43 -18.23 17.33
N VAL A 63 -1.76 -17.08 17.34
CA VAL A 63 -0.62 -16.83 16.46
C VAL A 63 0.59 -17.59 17.01
N THR A 64 0.92 -18.72 16.38
CA THR A 64 2.00 -19.64 16.81
C THR A 64 3.13 -19.74 15.79
N TYR A 65 4.34 -20.02 16.28
CA TYR A 65 5.51 -20.34 15.47
C TYR A 65 5.25 -21.49 14.49
N THR A 66 6.10 -21.61 13.48
CA THR A 66 6.02 -22.68 12.49
C THR A 66 7.42 -23.16 12.21
N GLU A 67 7.63 -24.47 12.32
CA GLU A 67 8.94 -25.07 12.10
C GLU A 67 9.27 -25.13 10.61
N TYR A 68 10.44 -24.62 10.23
CA TYR A 68 10.91 -24.59 8.84
C TYR A 68 12.24 -25.31 8.62
N GLY A 69 12.65 -26.15 9.57
CA GLY A 69 13.94 -26.84 9.55
C GLY A 69 14.42 -27.14 10.96
N LYS A 70 15.75 -27.26 11.13
CA LYS A 70 16.34 -27.45 12.45
C LYS A 70 16.23 -26.14 13.24
N ASP A 71 15.48 -26.14 14.34
CA ASP A 71 15.50 -25.04 15.31
C ASP A 71 16.88 -24.98 15.99
N ILE A 72 17.57 -23.86 15.82
CA ILE A 72 18.89 -23.58 16.42
C ILE A 72 18.82 -22.37 17.37
N THR A 73 17.62 -21.96 17.77
CA THR A 73 17.39 -20.75 18.58
C THR A 73 18.24 -20.74 19.85
N GLU A 74 18.28 -21.85 20.58
CA GLU A 74 19.07 -21.93 21.82
C GLU A 74 20.58 -21.97 21.57
N GLU A 75 21.03 -22.47 20.40
CA GLU A 75 22.44 -22.39 19.99
C GLU A 75 22.85 -20.92 19.77
N ILE A 76 21.97 -20.13 19.14
CA ILE A 76 22.19 -18.68 18.91
C ILE A 76 22.23 -17.91 20.23
N LYS A 77 21.24 -18.12 21.12
CA LYS A 77 21.12 -17.36 22.37
C LYS A 77 22.27 -17.60 23.35
N ASN A 78 22.81 -18.82 23.38
CA ASN A 78 23.86 -19.20 24.32
C ASN A 78 25.28 -18.83 23.86
N THR A 79 25.42 -18.22 22.68
CA THR A 79 26.73 -17.83 22.12
C THR A 79 26.92 -16.32 22.24
N ALA A 80 28.05 -15.89 22.78
CA ALA A 80 28.38 -14.45 22.90
C ALA A 80 28.83 -13.83 21.57
N GLU A 81 29.36 -14.65 20.65
CA GLU A 81 29.82 -14.25 19.33
C GLU A 81 28.76 -14.52 18.24
N MET A 82 28.88 -13.84 17.10
CA MET A 82 28.03 -14.10 15.94
C MET A 82 28.31 -15.50 15.36
N GLN A 83 27.26 -16.26 15.06
CA GLN A 83 27.36 -17.59 14.49
C GLN A 83 27.18 -17.58 12.97
N ARG A 84 28.09 -18.24 12.24
CA ARG A 84 27.99 -18.41 10.78
C ARG A 84 26.91 -19.43 10.41
N LEU A 85 25.89 -18.99 9.67
CA LEU A 85 24.79 -19.86 9.25
C LEU A 85 24.89 -20.31 7.79
N LEU A 86 25.39 -19.43 6.91
CA LEU A 86 25.55 -19.72 5.48
C LEU A 86 26.96 -19.36 5.01
N SER A 87 27.44 -20.07 3.99
CA SER A 87 28.65 -19.72 3.25
C SER A 87 28.50 -20.19 1.80
N SER A 88 28.82 -19.33 0.84
CA SER A 88 28.76 -19.62 -0.59
C SER A 88 29.69 -18.69 -1.36
N ASN A 89 30.54 -19.26 -2.23
CA ASN A 89 31.48 -18.51 -3.09
C ASN A 89 32.33 -17.45 -2.35
N GLY A 90 32.83 -17.79 -1.15
CA GLY A 90 33.63 -16.89 -0.31
C GLY A 90 32.82 -15.90 0.53
N ALA A 91 31.55 -15.67 0.24
CA ALA A 91 30.66 -14.87 1.07
C ALA A 91 30.05 -15.70 2.21
N SER A 92 29.71 -15.06 3.33
CA SER A 92 29.12 -15.71 4.49
C SER A 92 28.03 -14.86 5.14
N MET A 93 27.06 -15.51 5.81
CA MET A 93 26.07 -14.82 6.63
C MET A 93 26.11 -15.30 8.08
N TYR A 94 25.98 -14.35 9.00
CA TYR A 94 26.05 -14.58 10.43
C TYR A 94 24.80 -14.04 11.14
N ILE A 95 24.48 -14.60 12.30
CA ILE A 95 23.50 -14.05 13.22
C ILE A 95 24.09 -13.99 14.64
N ASP A 96 23.84 -12.92 15.39
CA ASP A 96 24.23 -12.82 16.80
C ASP A 96 23.07 -13.15 17.76
N ASN A 97 23.35 -13.18 19.06
CA ASN A 97 22.36 -13.45 20.11
C ASN A 97 21.30 -12.35 20.28
N THR A 98 21.47 -11.21 19.60
CA THR A 98 20.46 -10.14 19.49
C THR A 98 19.59 -10.28 18.24
N GLY A 99 19.79 -11.35 17.45
CA GLY A 99 19.08 -11.56 16.20
C GLY A 99 19.53 -10.60 15.08
N ALA A 100 20.65 -9.90 15.27
CA ALA A 100 21.24 -9.08 14.22
C ALA A 100 21.93 -9.98 13.19
N VAL A 101 21.68 -9.71 11.92
CA VAL A 101 22.19 -10.47 10.78
C VAL A 101 23.27 -9.66 10.08
N TYR A 102 24.35 -10.34 9.74
CA TYR A 102 25.53 -9.76 9.10
C TYR A 102 25.84 -10.51 7.80
N PHE A 103 26.34 -9.79 6.82
CA PHE A 103 26.86 -10.34 5.56
C PHE A 103 28.35 -10.04 5.44
N GLU A 104 29.15 -11.06 5.22
CA GLU A 104 30.59 -10.95 4.94
C GLU A 104 30.80 -11.19 3.44
N THR A 105 31.42 -10.23 2.76
CA THR A 105 31.77 -10.35 1.35
C THR A 105 32.91 -11.35 1.15
N ALA A 106 33.12 -11.78 -0.10
CA ALA A 106 34.28 -12.63 -0.43
C ALA A 106 35.64 -11.97 -0.13
N ALA A 107 35.67 -10.64 0.03
CA ALA A 107 36.86 -9.88 0.44
C ALA A 107 37.07 -9.85 1.98
N GLY A 108 36.14 -10.41 2.76
CA GLY A 108 36.18 -10.43 4.23
C GLY A 108 35.62 -9.18 4.90
N THR A 109 34.98 -8.27 4.16
CA THR A 109 34.32 -7.10 4.75
C THR A 109 32.95 -7.48 5.28
N VAL A 110 32.68 -7.16 6.55
CA VAL A 110 31.42 -7.45 7.23
C VAL A 110 30.49 -6.24 7.19
N PHE A 111 29.26 -6.45 6.75
CA PHE A 111 28.18 -5.47 6.69
C PHE A 111 27.01 -5.89 7.59
N PRO A 112 26.54 -5.05 8.53
CA PRO A 112 25.31 -5.32 9.26
C PRO A 112 24.10 -5.10 8.34
N LEU A 113 23.18 -6.06 8.30
CA LEU A 113 21.95 -5.94 7.51
C LEU A 113 20.83 -5.24 8.27
N ASN A 114 20.70 -5.46 9.57
CA ASN A 114 19.56 -4.99 10.38
C ASN A 114 19.97 -4.27 11.67
N LYS A 115 21.21 -3.78 11.72
CA LYS A 115 21.78 -3.08 12.86
C LYS A 115 22.46 -1.81 12.39
N THR A 116 22.23 -0.71 13.10
CA THR A 116 22.94 0.54 12.86
C THR A 116 23.70 0.99 14.10
N GLU A 117 24.93 1.44 13.88
CA GLU A 117 25.76 2.08 14.89
C GLU A 117 25.69 3.62 14.79
N HIS A 118 25.12 4.12 13.70
CA HIS A 118 24.94 5.55 13.49
C HIS A 118 23.85 6.11 14.39
N GLY A 119 24.01 7.37 14.80
CA GLY A 119 23.07 8.08 15.67
C GLY A 119 21.72 8.45 15.00
N PHE A 120 21.25 7.72 13.99
CA PHE A 120 20.05 8.09 13.24
C PHE A 120 18.77 8.10 14.09
N THR A 121 18.72 7.29 15.15
CA THR A 121 17.62 7.20 16.10
C THR A 121 18.13 7.09 17.53
N SER A 122 17.34 7.58 18.48
CA SER A 122 17.55 7.35 19.91
C SER A 122 16.77 6.15 20.44
N GLU A 123 15.81 5.61 19.67
CA GLU A 123 14.95 4.50 20.10
C GLU A 123 15.73 3.17 20.03
N PRO A 124 15.99 2.49 21.17
CA PRO A 124 16.82 1.28 21.18
C PRO A 124 16.27 0.16 20.30
N ASN A 125 14.94 -0.01 20.28
CA ASN A 125 14.30 -1.05 19.48
C ASN A 125 14.42 -0.81 17.97
N GLU A 126 14.54 0.44 17.54
CA GLU A 126 14.67 0.78 16.14
C GLU A 126 16.11 0.52 15.63
N LYS A 127 17.13 0.68 16.48
CA LYS A 127 18.55 0.50 16.11
C LYS A 127 18.93 -0.91 15.65
N GLN A 128 18.22 -1.93 16.15
CA GLN A 128 18.52 -3.35 15.95
C GLN A 128 17.29 -4.11 15.43
N SER A 129 16.58 -3.50 14.48
CA SER A 129 15.39 -4.09 13.88
C SER A 129 15.61 -4.47 12.42
N ALA A 130 15.34 -5.74 12.10
CA ALA A 130 15.23 -6.22 10.73
C ALA A 130 14.04 -5.61 10.00
N PHE A 131 12.97 -5.31 10.74
CA PHE A 131 11.82 -4.59 10.22
C PHE A 131 11.05 -3.85 11.31
N SER A 132 10.21 -2.90 10.87
CA SER A 132 9.07 -2.43 11.63
C SER A 132 7.76 -2.76 10.89
N ILE A 133 6.67 -2.90 11.64
CA ILE A 133 5.32 -3.08 11.10
C ILE A 133 4.46 -1.88 11.43
N THR A 134 3.59 -1.50 10.51
CA THR A 134 2.47 -0.59 10.79
C THR A 134 1.18 -1.39 10.80
N TYR A 135 0.34 -1.20 11.81
CA TYR A 135 -0.93 -1.92 11.98
C TYR A 135 -2.03 -1.01 12.55
N LEU A 136 -3.27 -1.47 12.54
CA LEU A 136 -4.38 -0.81 13.26
C LEU A 136 -4.60 -1.46 14.62
N ASP A 137 -4.60 -0.67 15.69
CA ASP A 137 -5.00 -1.15 17.00
C ASP A 137 -6.53 -1.30 17.11
N ALA A 138 -7.00 -1.83 18.25
CA ALA A 138 -8.43 -2.03 18.51
C ALA A 138 -9.27 -0.73 18.48
N SER A 139 -8.64 0.45 18.55
CA SER A 139 -9.31 1.76 18.39
C SER A 139 -9.41 2.22 16.94
N GLY A 140 -8.76 1.49 16.00
CA GLY A 140 -8.63 1.87 14.60
C GLY A 140 -7.51 2.88 14.36
N ALA A 141 -6.62 3.11 15.33
CA ALA A 141 -5.49 4.01 15.18
C ALA A 141 -4.27 3.27 14.58
N LYS A 142 -3.54 3.94 13.68
CA LYS A 142 -2.27 3.43 13.16
C LYS A 142 -1.22 3.42 14.26
N LYS A 143 -0.55 2.28 14.43
CA LYS A 143 0.54 2.05 15.39
C LYS A 143 1.71 1.38 14.70
N GLU A 144 2.88 1.48 15.31
CA GLU A 144 4.12 0.86 14.82
C GLU A 144 4.70 -0.09 15.88
N MET A 145 5.28 -1.20 15.44
CA MET A 145 6.06 -2.13 16.27
C MET A 145 7.36 -2.49 15.56
N PHE A 146 8.41 -2.70 16.35
CA PHE A 146 9.76 -3.01 15.87
C PHE A 146 10.11 -4.47 16.13
N SER A 147 10.77 -5.13 15.19
CA SER A 147 11.18 -6.55 15.32
C SER A 147 12.04 -6.83 16.55
N ASN A 148 12.85 -5.85 17.02
CA ASN A 148 13.63 -5.99 18.24
C ASN A 148 12.77 -6.16 19.52
N SER A 149 11.50 -5.76 19.50
CA SER A 149 10.57 -6.04 20.62
C SER A 149 10.34 -7.54 20.83
N SER A 150 10.42 -8.34 19.77
CA SER A 150 10.39 -9.80 19.85
C SER A 150 11.67 -10.34 20.46
N VAL A 151 12.85 -9.83 20.05
CA VAL A 151 14.15 -10.23 20.60
C VAL A 151 14.24 -9.96 22.11
N SER A 152 13.91 -8.73 22.52
CA SER A 152 13.92 -8.33 23.95
C SER A 152 12.95 -9.12 24.83
N LYS A 153 11.88 -9.68 24.23
CA LYS A 153 10.94 -10.60 24.91
C LYS A 153 11.29 -12.07 24.74
N ASN A 154 12.44 -12.42 24.16
CA ASN A 154 12.82 -13.81 23.86
C ASN A 154 11.84 -14.54 22.91
N GLN A 155 11.08 -13.77 22.13
CA GLN A 155 9.99 -14.19 21.24
C GLN A 155 10.44 -14.29 19.77
N PHE A 156 11.66 -14.76 19.53
CA PHE A 156 12.16 -15.06 18.18
C PHE A 156 12.61 -16.52 18.09
N ARG A 157 12.57 -17.07 16.87
CA ARG A 157 13.04 -18.43 16.56
C ARG A 157 13.90 -18.43 15.31
N VAL A 158 15.00 -19.17 15.31
CA VAL A 158 15.94 -19.28 14.19
C VAL A 158 15.93 -20.72 13.68
N TYR A 159 15.53 -20.91 12.43
CA TYR A 159 15.49 -22.20 11.77
C TYR A 159 16.56 -22.28 10.70
N LYS A 160 17.43 -23.28 10.77
CA LYS A 160 18.46 -23.52 9.76
C LYS A 160 17.97 -24.50 8.70
N GLY A 161 18.03 -24.06 7.44
CA GLY A 161 17.81 -24.88 6.26
C GLY A 161 19.13 -25.30 5.60
N LYS A 162 19.04 -25.89 4.40
CA LYS A 162 20.21 -26.37 3.64
C LYS A 162 21.04 -25.21 3.07
N ASN A 163 20.38 -24.30 2.36
CA ASN A 163 20.99 -23.15 1.66
C ASN A 163 20.38 -21.81 2.10
N SER A 164 19.62 -21.82 3.20
CA SER A 164 18.93 -20.67 3.75
C SER A 164 18.79 -20.83 5.26
N PHE A 165 18.45 -19.74 5.95
CA PHE A 165 17.90 -19.80 7.30
C PHE A 165 16.74 -18.84 7.41
N SER A 166 15.82 -19.12 8.33
CA SER A 166 14.65 -18.29 8.59
C SER A 166 14.68 -17.78 10.01
N VAL A 167 14.27 -16.53 10.23
CA VAL A 167 14.06 -15.97 11.56
C VAL A 167 12.59 -15.59 11.69
N GLN A 168 11.90 -16.21 12.64
CA GLN A 168 10.54 -15.87 13.01
C GLN A 168 10.56 -14.89 14.17
N TYR A 169 9.77 -13.83 14.05
CA TYR A 169 9.58 -12.82 15.10
C TYR A 169 8.10 -12.78 15.47
N LEU A 170 7.79 -13.07 16.73
CA LEU A 170 6.46 -12.90 17.29
C LEU A 170 6.39 -11.54 18.01
N LEU A 171 5.75 -10.57 17.38
CA LEU A 171 5.50 -9.24 17.94
C LEU A 171 4.19 -9.24 18.72
N GLY A 172 4.12 -8.40 19.76
CA GLY A 172 3.00 -8.40 20.70
C GLY A 172 3.23 -9.34 21.87
N ASP A 173 2.15 -9.90 22.39
CA ASP A 173 2.21 -10.83 23.51
C ASP A 173 2.12 -12.27 22.98
N ASP A 174 3.03 -13.13 23.44
CA ASP A 174 2.95 -14.57 23.19
C ASP A 174 1.92 -15.20 24.13
N ILE A 175 0.74 -15.44 23.59
CA ILE A 175 -0.34 -16.13 24.31
C ILE A 175 -0.31 -17.65 24.12
N SER A 176 0.55 -18.16 23.23
CA SER A 176 0.53 -19.58 22.84
C SER A 176 1.19 -20.51 23.85
N GLU A 177 2.18 -20.00 24.58
CA GLU A 177 2.82 -20.71 25.70
C GLU A 177 2.24 -20.27 27.06
N ASN A 178 1.22 -19.41 27.07
CA ASN A 178 0.70 -18.83 28.29
C ASN A 178 -0.22 -19.80 29.06
N ILE A 179 0.34 -20.45 30.07
CA ILE A 179 -0.39 -21.27 31.05
C ILE A 179 -1.31 -20.45 31.97
N ILE A 180 -1.21 -19.12 31.97
CA ILE A 180 -1.94 -18.23 32.88
C ILE A 180 -3.27 -17.82 32.20
N PRO A 181 -4.42 -18.37 32.61
CA PRO A 181 -5.71 -18.05 32.01
C PRO A 181 -6.14 -16.62 32.33
N THR A 182 -6.82 -15.96 31.39
CA THR A 182 -7.35 -14.60 31.62
C THR A 182 -8.56 -14.65 32.55
N ALA A 183 -9.41 -15.66 32.38
CA ALA A 183 -10.40 -16.02 33.38
C ALA A 183 -10.61 -17.53 33.47
N VAL A 184 -11.06 -17.96 34.65
CA VAL A 184 -11.40 -19.34 34.96
C VAL A 184 -12.74 -19.35 35.66
N GLU A 185 -13.57 -20.35 35.37
CA GLU A 185 -14.81 -20.57 36.11
C GLU A 185 -14.53 -20.75 37.61
N LYS A 186 -15.37 -20.14 38.45
CA LYS A 186 -15.24 -20.19 39.92
C LYS A 186 -14.95 -21.58 40.45
N GLU A 187 -15.77 -22.57 40.08
CA GLU A 187 -15.63 -23.92 40.61
C GLU A 187 -14.32 -24.58 40.18
N LYS A 188 -13.90 -24.38 38.92
CA LYS A 188 -12.64 -24.92 38.42
C LYS A 188 -11.45 -24.28 39.13
N PHE A 189 -11.48 -22.96 39.31
CA PHE A 189 -10.42 -22.23 40.00
C PHE A 189 -10.29 -22.68 41.47
N GLU A 190 -11.40 -22.82 42.19
CA GLU A 190 -11.40 -23.22 43.61
C GLU A 190 -11.07 -24.70 43.81
N LYS A 191 -11.73 -25.60 43.07
CA LYS A 191 -11.67 -27.06 43.32
C LYS A 191 -10.54 -27.76 42.56
N GLN A 192 -10.12 -27.25 41.41
CA GLN A 192 -9.12 -27.94 40.56
C GLN A 192 -7.75 -27.26 40.56
N ILE A 193 -7.71 -25.95 40.86
CA ILE A 193 -6.46 -25.16 40.87
C ILE A 193 -6.02 -24.89 42.31
N LEU A 194 -6.78 -24.10 43.08
CA LEU A 194 -6.40 -23.71 44.44
C LEU A 194 -6.23 -24.91 45.38
N ALA A 195 -7.09 -25.93 45.27
CA ALA A 195 -7.03 -27.13 46.11
C ALA A 195 -5.72 -27.94 45.99
N LYS A 196 -4.93 -27.74 44.92
CA LYS A 196 -3.65 -28.42 44.70
C LYS A 196 -2.43 -27.60 45.16
N LEU A 197 -2.66 -26.43 45.76
CA LEU A 197 -1.62 -25.47 46.10
C LEU A 197 -1.55 -25.23 47.60
N SER A 198 -0.37 -24.84 48.09
CA SER A 198 -0.16 -24.45 49.49
C SER A 198 -0.90 -23.16 49.83
N GLU A 199 -1.16 -22.91 51.12
CA GLU A 199 -1.88 -21.69 51.57
C GLU A 199 -1.23 -20.39 51.08
N SER A 200 0.11 -20.35 51.05
CA SER A 200 0.88 -19.20 50.55
C SER A 200 0.68 -18.97 49.05
N GLU A 201 0.67 -20.05 48.26
CA GLU A 201 0.42 -20.02 46.81
C GLU A 201 -1.04 -19.64 46.51
N GLN A 202 -2.00 -20.16 47.29
CA GLN A 202 -3.41 -19.80 47.18
C GLN A 202 -3.62 -18.30 47.47
N ALA A 203 -3.00 -17.78 48.54
CA ALA A 203 -3.05 -16.36 48.88
C ALA A 203 -2.39 -15.48 47.80
N PHE A 204 -1.35 -15.97 47.13
CA PHE A 204 -0.75 -15.30 45.97
C PHE A 204 -1.72 -15.25 44.78
N LEU A 205 -2.31 -16.38 44.38
CA LEU A 205 -3.28 -16.44 43.28
C LEU A 205 -4.51 -15.56 43.54
N LYS A 206 -5.08 -15.59 44.75
CA LYS A 206 -6.21 -14.73 45.14
C LYS A 206 -5.89 -13.22 45.16
N ARG A 207 -4.61 -12.84 45.18
CA ARG A 207 -4.17 -11.44 45.00
C ARG A 207 -4.06 -11.03 43.54
N GLN A 208 -3.89 -11.99 42.62
CA GLN A 208 -3.81 -11.73 41.19
C GLN A 208 -5.15 -11.93 40.48
N TYR A 209 -6.02 -12.78 41.01
CA TYR A 209 -7.35 -13.07 40.46
C TYR A 209 -8.45 -12.58 41.39
N PHE A 210 -9.42 -11.87 40.82
CA PHE A 210 -10.59 -11.39 41.54
C PHE A 210 -11.84 -12.11 41.08
N LEU A 211 -12.68 -12.51 42.04
CA LEU A 211 -13.96 -13.17 41.75
C LEU A 211 -15.00 -12.13 41.34
N TYR A 212 -15.49 -12.27 40.12
CA TYR A 212 -16.59 -11.48 39.60
C TYR A 212 -17.87 -12.32 39.52
N SER A 213 -18.91 -11.83 40.19
CA SER A 213 -20.29 -12.32 40.06
C SER A 213 -21.16 -11.18 39.55
N LEU A 214 -22.14 -11.48 38.70
CA LEU A 214 -23.02 -10.47 38.12
C LEU A 214 -23.79 -9.66 39.19
N SER A 215 -24.09 -10.31 40.32
CA SER A 215 -24.76 -9.73 41.47
C SER A 215 -23.90 -8.74 42.27
N SER A 216 -22.58 -8.76 42.08
CA SER A 216 -21.63 -7.91 42.81
C SER A 216 -21.57 -6.47 42.29
N PHE A 217 -22.09 -6.22 41.08
CA PHE A 217 -22.07 -4.89 40.47
C PHE A 217 -23.32 -4.08 40.80
N LYS A 218 -23.14 -3.02 41.61
CA LYS A 218 -24.20 -2.06 41.94
C LYS A 218 -24.37 -0.97 40.88
N ASP A 219 -23.31 -0.64 40.15
CA ASP A 219 -23.31 0.34 39.06
C ASP A 219 -23.64 -0.33 37.72
N GLU A 220 -24.69 0.17 37.04
CA GLU A 220 -25.18 -0.38 35.78
C GLU A 220 -24.22 -0.15 34.59
N LYS A 221 -23.44 0.93 34.62
CA LYS A 221 -22.43 1.26 33.61
C LYS A 221 -21.21 0.35 33.74
N GLU A 222 -20.76 0.11 34.98
CA GLU A 222 -19.69 -0.84 35.26
C GLU A 222 -20.09 -2.27 34.88
N ARG A 223 -21.32 -2.67 35.22
CA ARG A 223 -21.91 -3.96 34.82
C ARG A 223 -21.97 -4.14 33.30
N LYS A 224 -22.33 -3.10 32.55
CA LYS A 224 -22.31 -3.13 31.06
C LYS A 224 -20.89 -3.26 30.52
N ASN A 225 -19.93 -2.52 31.07
CA ASN A 225 -18.53 -2.53 30.62
C ASN A 225 -17.85 -3.88 30.85
N ILE A 226 -18.08 -4.53 31.99
CA ILE A 226 -17.48 -5.84 32.27
C ILE A 226 -18.11 -6.94 31.43
N LEU A 227 -19.43 -6.89 31.18
CA LEU A 227 -20.14 -7.84 30.32
C LEU A 227 -19.74 -7.77 28.85
N LEU A 228 -19.24 -6.62 28.39
CA LEU A 228 -18.66 -6.46 27.06
C LEU A 228 -17.33 -7.23 26.94
N LYS A 229 -16.54 -7.29 28.01
CA LYS A 229 -15.24 -7.97 28.04
C LYS A 229 -15.34 -9.45 28.39
N TYR A 230 -16.30 -9.81 29.26
CA TYR A 230 -16.48 -11.16 29.78
C TYR A 230 -17.96 -11.57 29.70
N PRO A 231 -18.46 -11.94 28.51
CA PRO A 231 -19.87 -12.27 28.30
C PRO A 231 -20.35 -13.48 29.12
N ALA A 232 -19.45 -14.42 29.43
CA ALA A 232 -19.76 -15.61 30.23
C ALA A 232 -20.22 -15.29 31.67
N LEU A 233 -19.96 -14.08 32.18
CA LEU A 233 -20.50 -13.60 33.47
C LEU A 233 -22.04 -13.55 33.52
N LYS A 234 -22.73 -13.62 32.37
CA LYS A 234 -24.20 -13.74 32.33
C LYS A 234 -24.69 -15.09 32.85
N SER A 235 -23.86 -16.12 32.75
CA SER A 235 -24.24 -17.52 33.02
C SER A 235 -23.48 -18.16 34.18
N ARG A 236 -22.30 -17.65 34.54
CA ARG A 236 -21.45 -18.23 35.60
C ARG A 236 -20.52 -17.18 36.22
N ASP A 237 -20.02 -17.46 37.43
CA ASP A 237 -19.04 -16.61 38.12
C ASP A 237 -17.61 -16.93 37.66
N LEU A 238 -16.78 -15.91 37.52
CA LEU A 238 -15.41 -16.05 36.99
C LEU A 238 -14.37 -15.43 37.92
N TYR A 239 -13.25 -16.12 38.10
CA TYR A 239 -12.02 -15.50 38.57
C TYR A 239 -11.29 -14.88 37.39
N ILE A 240 -11.11 -13.55 37.42
CA ILE A 240 -10.50 -12.79 36.33
C ILE A 240 -9.15 -12.23 36.80
N LEU A 241 -8.13 -12.38 35.97
CA LEU A 241 -6.80 -11.84 36.21
C LEU A 241 -6.86 -10.30 36.26
N LEU A 242 -6.41 -9.71 37.36
CA LEU A 242 -6.52 -8.27 37.63
C LEU A 242 -5.68 -7.43 36.68
N ASN A 243 -4.46 -7.89 36.37
CA ASN A 243 -3.51 -7.21 35.50
C ASN A 243 -2.92 -8.22 34.52
N SER A 244 -2.73 -7.86 33.25
CA SER A 244 -1.95 -8.68 32.32
C SER A 244 -0.53 -8.89 32.87
N VAL A 245 -0.03 -10.12 32.84
CA VAL A 245 1.28 -10.47 33.40
C VAL A 245 2.19 -11.03 32.31
N ASN A 246 3.41 -10.51 32.23
CA ASN A 246 4.50 -11.12 31.44
C ASN A 246 4.98 -12.39 32.15
N THR A 247 4.96 -13.55 31.48
CA THR A 247 5.37 -14.87 32.01
C THR A 247 6.81 -14.88 32.53
N ASP A 248 7.71 -14.06 31.98
CA ASP A 248 9.10 -13.94 32.43
C ASP A 248 9.32 -13.03 33.64
N SER A 249 8.32 -12.23 34.00
CA SER A 249 8.39 -11.42 35.22
C SER A 249 8.42 -12.32 36.47
N GLN A 250 8.90 -11.80 37.60
CA GLN A 250 8.85 -12.58 38.85
C GLN A 250 7.43 -13.01 39.23
N VAL A 251 6.42 -12.20 38.90
CA VAL A 251 5.01 -12.52 39.11
C VAL A 251 4.56 -13.60 38.12
N GLY A 252 4.92 -13.48 36.85
CA GLY A 252 4.60 -14.44 35.79
C GLY A 252 5.22 -15.81 36.02
N LYS A 253 6.48 -15.88 36.43
CA LYS A 253 7.16 -17.14 36.79
C LYS A 253 6.49 -17.82 37.97
N LYS A 254 6.07 -17.04 38.98
CA LYS A 254 5.32 -17.57 40.14
C LYS A 254 3.92 -18.06 39.76
N LEU A 255 3.20 -17.33 38.90
CA LEU A 255 1.91 -17.78 38.39
C LEU A 255 2.05 -19.05 37.56
N THR A 256 2.99 -19.06 36.62
CA THR A 256 3.33 -20.22 35.77
C THR A 256 3.65 -21.45 36.61
N ALA A 257 4.49 -21.30 37.64
CA ALA A 257 4.81 -22.37 38.57
C ALA A 257 3.58 -22.85 39.37
N ALA A 258 2.73 -21.94 39.83
CA ALA A 258 1.52 -22.29 40.57
C ALA A 258 0.50 -23.04 39.70
N PHE A 259 0.20 -22.56 38.50
CA PHE A 259 -0.68 -23.26 37.57
C PHE A 259 -0.09 -24.62 37.13
N GLY A 260 1.21 -24.67 36.82
CA GLY A 260 1.90 -25.91 36.47
C GLY A 260 1.85 -26.95 37.60
N LYS A 261 2.05 -26.53 38.86
CA LYS A 261 1.92 -27.41 40.04
C LYS A 261 0.50 -27.93 40.24
N ALA A 262 -0.52 -27.15 39.86
CA ALA A 262 -1.91 -27.61 39.83
C ALA A 262 -2.21 -28.59 38.67
N GLY A 263 -1.21 -28.91 37.83
CA GLY A 263 -1.38 -29.75 36.64
C GLY A 263 -2.16 -29.06 35.52
N TYR A 264 -2.24 -27.73 35.56
CA TYR A 264 -2.83 -26.91 34.52
C TYR A 264 -1.86 -26.77 33.35
N THR A 265 -2.33 -26.70 32.11
CA THR A 265 -1.50 -26.58 30.91
C THR A 265 -1.86 -25.34 30.09
N ALA A 266 -1.00 -24.94 29.15
CA ALA A 266 -1.34 -23.88 28.19
C ALA A 266 -2.60 -24.22 27.38
N SER A 267 -2.83 -25.51 27.06
CA SER A 267 -4.06 -25.96 26.41
C SER A 267 -5.30 -25.75 27.28
N ASP A 268 -5.18 -25.93 28.61
CA ASP A 268 -6.28 -25.66 29.54
C ASP A 268 -6.59 -24.17 29.63
N ALA A 269 -5.55 -23.32 29.58
CA ALA A 269 -5.69 -21.87 29.59
C ALA A 269 -6.44 -21.37 28.34
N VAL A 270 -6.07 -21.87 27.16
CA VAL A 270 -6.76 -21.55 25.89
C VAL A 270 -8.21 -22.01 25.96
N LYS A 271 -8.45 -23.25 26.37
CA LYS A 271 -9.80 -23.82 26.49
C LYS A 271 -10.68 -23.03 27.46
N ASP A 272 -10.16 -22.65 28.63
CA ASP A 272 -10.92 -21.84 29.59
C ASP A 272 -11.21 -20.43 29.05
N ASN A 273 -10.29 -19.81 28.32
CA ASN A 273 -10.57 -18.52 27.69
C ASN A 273 -11.67 -18.66 26.61
N GLU A 274 -11.61 -19.69 25.76
CA GLU A 274 -12.63 -19.98 24.74
C GLU A 274 -14.01 -20.27 25.35
N GLU A 275 -14.09 -21.18 26.34
CA GLU A 275 -15.33 -21.53 27.04
C GLU A 275 -15.97 -20.34 27.76
N ASN A 276 -15.14 -19.38 28.19
CA ASN A 276 -15.58 -18.14 28.82
C ASN A 276 -15.87 -17.01 27.83
N LEU A 277 -15.85 -17.30 26.53
CA LEU A 277 -16.09 -16.32 25.45
C LEU A 277 -15.15 -15.11 25.57
N ILE A 278 -13.96 -15.36 26.13
CA ILE A 278 -12.88 -14.40 26.16
C ILE A 278 -12.19 -14.58 24.83
N SER A 279 -12.47 -13.66 23.90
CA SER A 279 -11.57 -13.45 22.77
C SER A 279 -10.19 -13.26 23.38
N SER A 280 -9.30 -14.23 23.14
CA SER A 280 -7.95 -14.32 23.71
C SER A 280 -7.36 -12.93 23.95
N GLY A 281 -6.98 -12.67 25.20
CA GLY A 281 -6.45 -11.38 25.65
C GLY A 281 -5.39 -10.85 24.69
N ASN A 282 -5.54 -9.57 24.32
CA ASN A 282 -4.78 -8.84 23.32
C ASN A 282 -4.80 -9.50 21.92
N LEU A 283 -5.74 -9.08 21.07
CA LEU A 283 -5.79 -9.40 19.63
C LEU A 283 -4.64 -8.73 18.85
N LEU A 284 -3.45 -8.70 19.44
CA LEU A 284 -2.31 -7.89 19.02
C LEU A 284 -1.06 -8.76 19.02
N SER A 285 -1.07 -9.78 18.17
CA SER A 285 0.09 -10.64 17.91
C SER A 285 0.33 -10.72 16.42
N PHE A 286 1.60 -10.61 16.01
CA PHE A 286 2.03 -10.69 14.62
C PHE A 286 3.22 -11.63 14.52
N LEU A 287 3.12 -12.68 13.71
CA LEU A 287 4.24 -13.53 13.36
C LEU A 287 4.73 -13.16 11.97
N ILE A 288 5.96 -12.66 11.90
CA ILE A 288 6.64 -12.32 10.65
C ILE A 288 7.84 -13.25 10.51
N THR A 289 8.00 -13.86 9.34
CA THR A 289 9.14 -14.73 9.05
C THR A 289 10.00 -14.10 7.96
N LEU A 290 11.29 -13.90 8.26
CA LEU A 290 12.30 -13.49 7.30
C LEU A 290 13.10 -14.71 6.85
N ASP A 291 13.21 -14.93 5.55
CA ASP A 291 14.14 -15.92 5.00
C ASP A 291 15.38 -15.22 4.46
N TYR A 292 16.54 -15.81 4.72
CA TYR A 292 17.84 -15.32 4.28
C TYR A 292 18.55 -16.37 3.45
N ARG A 293 19.19 -15.94 2.37
CA ARG A 293 20.01 -16.78 1.50
C ARG A 293 21.14 -15.98 0.85
N ILE A 294 22.15 -16.68 0.35
CA ILE A 294 23.21 -16.10 -0.48
C ILE A 294 22.98 -16.56 -1.93
N GLU A 295 22.82 -15.61 -2.84
CA GLU A 295 22.67 -15.87 -4.27
C GLU A 295 23.61 -14.95 -5.05
N ASP A 296 24.42 -15.51 -5.94
CA ASP A 296 25.35 -14.77 -6.80
C ASP A 296 26.25 -13.78 -6.02
N GLY A 297 26.72 -14.21 -4.85
CA GLY A 297 27.55 -13.38 -3.96
C GLY A 297 26.82 -12.22 -3.27
N CYS A 298 25.50 -12.17 -3.33
CA CYS A 298 24.66 -11.16 -2.70
C CYS A 298 23.87 -11.73 -1.52
N ALA A 299 23.54 -10.89 -0.54
CA ALA A 299 22.57 -11.24 0.49
C ALA A 299 21.15 -11.07 -0.07
N VAL A 300 20.31 -12.08 0.09
CA VAL A 300 18.89 -11.98 -0.30
C VAL A 300 18.00 -12.29 0.89
N MET A 301 17.06 -11.37 1.15
CA MET A 301 16.05 -11.48 2.20
C MET A 301 14.67 -11.55 1.57
N SER A 302 13.79 -12.40 2.09
CA SER A 302 12.39 -12.46 1.65
C SER A 302 11.37 -12.60 2.78
N ILE A 303 10.16 -12.11 2.53
CA ILE A 303 8.94 -12.36 3.30
C ILE A 303 7.91 -12.96 2.35
N SER A 304 7.33 -14.09 2.73
CA SER A 304 6.17 -14.62 2.03
C SER A 304 4.86 -14.25 2.72
N PRO A 305 3.90 -13.59 2.04
CA PRO A 305 2.62 -13.19 2.61
C PRO A 305 1.83 -14.33 3.25
N GLU A 306 1.96 -15.56 2.73
CA GLU A 306 1.28 -16.75 3.25
C GLU A 306 1.77 -17.18 4.65
N ARG A 307 2.98 -16.76 5.04
CA ARG A 307 3.59 -17.04 6.35
C ARG A 307 3.36 -15.92 7.36
N LEU A 308 2.68 -14.85 6.96
CA LEU A 308 2.25 -13.79 7.87
C LEU A 308 1.04 -14.28 8.68
N LYS A 309 1.15 -14.26 10.01
CA LYS A 309 0.02 -14.56 10.89
C LYS A 309 -0.28 -13.37 11.78
N PHE A 310 -1.52 -12.92 11.76
CA PHE A 310 -2.01 -11.82 12.59
C PHE A 310 -3.53 -11.90 12.71
N TYR A 311 -4.08 -11.25 13.73
CA TYR A 311 -5.52 -11.19 13.93
C TYR A 311 -6.18 -10.21 12.98
N ARG A 312 -7.35 -10.58 12.43
CA ARG A 312 -8.19 -9.69 11.62
C ARG A 312 -8.59 -8.42 12.37
N ALA A 313 -8.72 -8.50 13.69
CA ALA A 313 -9.03 -7.36 14.55
C ALA A 313 -7.89 -6.35 14.70
N SER A 314 -6.64 -6.74 14.40
CA SER A 314 -5.49 -5.84 14.30
C SER A 314 -4.81 -5.98 12.93
N PRO A 315 -5.42 -5.46 11.85
CA PRO A 315 -4.89 -5.58 10.49
C PRO A 315 -3.45 -5.06 10.35
N LEU A 316 -2.57 -5.88 9.75
CA LEU A 316 -1.22 -5.50 9.36
C LEU A 316 -1.26 -4.65 8.08
N LEU A 317 -0.92 -3.37 8.18
CA LEU A 317 -0.98 -2.44 7.05
C LEU A 317 0.28 -2.44 6.20
N GLY A 318 1.46 -2.47 6.83
CA GLY A 318 2.71 -2.36 6.10
C GLY A 318 3.92 -2.87 6.88
N ILE A 319 5.02 -3.11 6.15
CA ILE A 319 6.31 -3.56 6.68
C ILE A 319 7.41 -2.67 6.11
N THR A 320 8.26 -2.11 6.97
CA THR A 320 9.49 -1.42 6.59
C THR A 320 10.67 -2.34 6.86
N LEU A 321 11.48 -2.64 5.85
CA LEU A 321 12.59 -3.59 5.96
C LEU A 321 13.93 -2.86 6.08
N ASN A 322 14.78 -3.33 7.01
CA ASN A 322 16.22 -3.04 7.04
C ASN A 322 16.53 -1.54 6.89
N LYS A 323 15.87 -0.72 7.72
CA LYS A 323 15.74 0.73 7.58
C LYS A 323 17.08 1.49 7.38
N TYR A 324 18.17 0.94 7.91
CA TYR A 324 19.47 1.63 7.98
C TYR A 324 20.60 0.98 7.18
N THR A 325 20.37 -0.13 6.49
CA THR A 325 21.44 -0.83 5.73
C THR A 325 22.03 0.05 4.65
N VAL A 326 21.17 0.82 3.96
CA VAL A 326 21.58 1.79 2.94
C VAL A 326 21.65 3.16 3.59
N SER A 327 22.78 3.46 4.22
CA SER A 327 22.99 4.71 4.92
C SER A 327 24.40 5.27 4.72
N GLN A 328 24.55 6.58 4.93
CA GLN A 328 25.82 7.26 5.04
C GLN A 328 25.73 8.32 6.13
N ASN A 329 26.81 8.47 6.90
CA ASN A 329 26.89 9.46 7.95
C ASN A 329 27.16 10.88 7.39
N GLU A 330 27.27 11.84 8.28
CA GLU A 330 27.56 13.24 7.99
C GLU A 330 28.98 13.51 7.46
N ASN A 331 29.88 12.54 7.58
CA ASN A 331 31.30 12.69 7.22
C ASN A 331 31.55 12.50 5.72
N GLY A 332 30.55 12.03 4.96
CA GLY A 332 30.61 11.97 3.50
C GLY A 332 30.10 10.65 2.94
N GLY A 333 29.83 10.68 1.64
CA GLY A 333 29.17 9.61 0.90
C GLY A 333 27.96 10.13 0.15
N SER A 334 27.25 9.23 -0.51
CA SER A 334 26.10 9.55 -1.33
C SER A 334 25.05 8.44 -1.28
N LEU A 335 23.79 8.84 -1.28
CA LEU A 335 22.65 7.96 -1.57
C LEU A 335 22.31 8.04 -3.06
N PHE A 336 21.99 6.91 -3.66
CA PHE A 336 21.42 6.78 -5.00
C PHE A 336 19.93 6.42 -4.88
N LEU A 337 19.07 7.21 -5.50
CA LEU A 337 17.62 7.01 -5.48
C LEU A 337 17.05 7.11 -6.90
N PRO A 338 16.10 6.23 -7.28
CA PRO A 338 15.53 6.16 -8.63
C PRO A 338 14.35 7.14 -8.78
N TYR A 339 14.40 8.29 -8.12
CA TYR A 339 13.32 9.26 -8.11
C TYR A 339 13.25 9.96 -9.48
N GLY A 340 12.17 9.74 -10.23
CA GLY A 340 12.04 10.22 -11.60
C GLY A 340 13.05 9.53 -12.53
N ASN A 341 13.97 10.31 -13.09
CA ASN A 341 15.09 9.82 -13.91
C ASN A 341 16.31 9.40 -13.07
N GLY A 342 16.24 9.53 -11.74
CA GLY A 342 17.33 9.24 -10.81
C GLY A 342 17.87 10.51 -10.14
N CYS A 343 18.30 10.38 -8.89
CA CYS A 343 18.99 11.43 -8.16
C CYS A 343 20.06 10.86 -7.23
N VAL A 344 21.05 11.70 -6.92
CA VAL A 344 22.11 11.42 -5.96
C VAL A 344 22.03 12.46 -4.84
N ILE A 345 22.02 12.00 -3.59
CA ILE A 345 22.01 12.87 -2.41
C ILE A 345 23.35 12.73 -1.71
N ASN A 346 24.16 13.79 -1.71
CA ASN A 346 25.41 13.83 -0.95
C ASN A 346 25.09 13.99 0.56
N THR A 347 25.67 13.13 1.40
CA THR A 347 25.39 13.10 2.84
C THR A 347 26.31 13.98 3.67
N ALA A 348 27.39 14.52 3.11
CA ALA A 348 28.27 15.45 3.79
C ALA A 348 27.48 16.68 4.29
N SER A 349 27.68 17.02 5.55
CA SER A 349 26.98 18.15 6.18
C SER A 349 27.65 19.48 5.83
N GLY A 350 26.99 20.29 4.99
CA GLY A 350 27.26 21.73 4.89
C GLY A 350 26.43 22.51 5.93
N ALA A 351 26.86 23.73 6.27
CA ALA A 351 26.06 24.62 7.13
C ALA A 351 24.68 24.88 6.49
N GLY A 352 23.60 24.47 7.18
CA GLY A 352 22.22 24.72 6.74
C GLY A 352 21.46 23.53 6.13
N GLN A 353 21.98 22.30 6.22
CA GLN A 353 21.28 21.11 5.73
C GLN A 353 20.01 20.83 6.55
N LEU A 354 18.84 20.88 5.90
CA LEU A 354 17.53 20.64 6.52
C LEU A 354 17.28 19.13 6.70
N SER A 355 16.84 18.74 7.89
CA SER A 355 16.23 17.42 8.11
C SER A 355 14.99 17.27 7.22
N GLY A 356 14.80 16.10 6.64
CA GLY A 356 13.69 15.87 5.73
C GLY A 356 13.43 14.39 5.51
N LYS A 357 12.17 14.07 5.24
CA LYS A 357 11.73 12.73 4.84
C LYS A 357 11.04 12.83 3.49
N ARG A 358 11.35 11.89 2.61
CA ARG A 358 10.71 11.77 1.30
C ARG A 358 10.41 10.31 1.02
N ARG A 359 9.12 10.00 0.81
CA ARG A 359 8.62 8.69 0.39
C ARG A 359 8.08 8.80 -1.02
N VAL A 360 8.45 7.88 -1.90
CA VAL A 360 8.02 7.84 -3.31
C VAL A 360 7.62 6.41 -3.68
N LYS A 361 6.38 6.20 -4.11
CA LYS A 361 5.91 4.88 -4.54
C LYS A 361 6.63 4.42 -5.81
N VAL A 362 6.96 3.13 -5.84
CA VAL A 362 7.45 2.46 -7.05
C VAL A 362 6.30 2.33 -8.03
N TYR A 363 6.55 2.73 -9.28
CA TYR A 363 5.53 2.85 -10.34
C TYR A 363 4.45 3.93 -10.11
N GLY A 364 4.71 4.89 -9.21
CA GLY A 364 3.90 6.09 -9.03
C GLY A 364 2.72 5.92 -8.07
N GLU A 365 2.01 7.01 -7.77
CA GLU A 365 0.90 7.00 -6.81
C GLU A 365 -0.33 6.24 -7.33
N ASP A 366 -1.14 5.75 -6.39
CA ASP A 366 -2.42 5.10 -6.67
C ASP A 366 -3.53 6.16 -6.68
N ALA A 367 -4.15 6.38 -7.84
CA ALA A 367 -5.24 7.34 -7.93
C ALA A 367 -6.51 6.90 -7.16
N SER A 368 -6.63 5.61 -6.84
CA SER A 368 -7.77 5.02 -6.14
C SER A 368 -7.60 4.97 -4.62
N ALA A 369 -6.59 5.63 -4.07
CA ALA A 369 -6.44 5.88 -2.64
C ALA A 369 -6.63 7.38 -2.37
N HIS A 370 -7.35 7.77 -1.30
CA HIS A 370 -7.38 9.15 -0.85
C HIS A 370 -6.02 9.55 -0.29
N THR A 371 -5.11 9.90 -1.19
CA THR A 371 -3.93 10.65 -0.82
C THR A 371 -4.44 12.01 -0.39
N VAL A 372 -4.28 12.36 0.90
CA VAL A 372 -4.46 13.74 1.32
C VAL A 372 -3.47 14.55 0.49
N ILE A 373 -3.97 15.26 -0.52
CA ILE A 373 -3.17 16.20 -1.32
C ILE A 373 -2.92 17.42 -0.42
N SER A 374 -2.15 17.22 0.64
CA SER A 374 -1.68 18.28 1.53
C SER A 374 -0.49 18.95 0.87
N GLY A 375 -0.68 19.58 -0.31
CA GLY A 375 0.32 20.39 -1.00
C GLY A 375 1.68 19.73 -1.26
N ASP A 376 1.82 18.42 -1.04
CA ASP A 376 3.10 17.74 -1.10
C ASP A 376 3.43 17.39 -2.55
N SER A 377 4.65 17.74 -2.94
CA SER A 377 5.16 17.59 -4.31
C SER A 377 5.38 16.12 -4.69
N SER A 378 5.01 15.16 -3.83
CA SER A 378 5.19 13.70 -3.97
C SER A 378 4.31 13.12 -5.06
N ALA A 379 3.11 13.65 -5.28
CA ALA A 379 2.17 13.13 -6.25
C ALA A 379 2.67 13.13 -7.71
N LEU A 380 3.68 13.94 -8.04
CA LEU A 380 4.26 14.01 -9.39
C LEU A 380 5.53 13.15 -9.55
N LEU A 381 6.11 12.66 -8.46
CA LEU A 381 7.37 11.93 -8.47
C LEU A 381 7.07 10.43 -8.38
N LYS A 382 7.74 9.61 -9.20
CA LYS A 382 7.63 8.14 -9.17
C LYS A 382 9.01 7.51 -9.15
N CYS A 383 9.15 6.35 -8.51
CA CYS A 383 10.31 5.49 -8.69
C CYS A 383 10.05 4.59 -9.91
N THR A 384 10.82 4.79 -10.97
CA THR A 384 10.68 4.01 -12.23
C THR A 384 11.39 2.67 -12.16
N MET A 385 12.43 2.59 -11.34
CA MET A 385 13.22 1.38 -11.11
C MET A 385 13.15 0.97 -9.64
N PRO A 386 12.98 -0.32 -9.34
CA PRO A 386 12.81 -0.83 -7.98
C PRO A 386 14.17 -1.05 -7.27
N LEU A 387 15.03 -0.02 -7.20
CA LEU A 387 16.35 -0.13 -6.58
C LEU A 387 16.80 1.16 -5.88
N PHE A 388 17.66 1.06 -4.87
CA PHE A 388 18.25 2.21 -4.17
C PHE A 388 19.57 1.79 -3.54
N GLY A 389 20.48 2.73 -3.30
CA GLY A 389 21.81 2.37 -2.80
C GLY A 389 22.56 3.51 -2.13
N CYS A 390 23.74 3.21 -1.61
CA CYS A 390 24.66 4.19 -1.05
C CYS A 390 26.11 3.82 -1.32
N TYR A 391 26.99 4.82 -1.37
CA TYR A 391 28.43 4.61 -1.53
C TYR A 391 29.24 5.73 -0.87
N ASN A 392 30.51 5.44 -0.53
CA ASN A 392 31.45 6.39 0.08
C ASN A 392 32.83 6.39 -0.59
N GLY A 393 32.87 6.16 -1.89
CA GLY A 393 34.11 6.12 -2.68
C GLY A 393 34.74 4.74 -2.69
N SER A 394 35.00 4.09 -1.55
CA SER A 394 35.64 2.75 -1.55
C SER A 394 34.66 1.59 -1.39
N ARG A 395 33.51 1.85 -0.78
CA ARG A 395 32.48 0.84 -0.50
C ARG A 395 31.10 1.33 -0.93
N GLY A 396 30.23 0.38 -1.25
CA GLY A 396 28.85 0.67 -1.61
C GLY A 396 27.92 -0.51 -1.41
N VAL A 397 26.64 -0.19 -1.24
CA VAL A 397 25.55 -1.16 -1.13
C VAL A 397 24.45 -0.75 -2.10
N LEU A 398 24.02 -1.67 -2.95
CA LEU A 398 22.87 -1.51 -3.82
C LEU A 398 21.78 -2.51 -3.40
N THR A 399 20.59 -2.02 -3.13
CA THR A 399 19.41 -2.83 -2.85
C THR A 399 18.52 -2.88 -4.09
N VAL A 400 18.19 -4.09 -4.55
CA VAL A 400 17.20 -4.34 -5.60
C VAL A 400 15.97 -5.00 -4.97
N ILE A 401 14.78 -4.43 -5.22
CA ILE A 401 13.50 -5.04 -4.84
C ILE A 401 13.12 -6.01 -5.98
N GLU A 402 13.47 -7.29 -5.82
CA GLU A 402 13.23 -8.31 -6.85
C GLU A 402 11.75 -8.68 -6.97
N SER A 403 11.02 -8.65 -5.86
CA SER A 403 9.58 -8.95 -5.79
C SER A 403 8.92 -8.07 -4.72
N GLY A 404 7.63 -7.74 -4.92
CA GLY A 404 6.90 -6.81 -4.05
C GLY A 404 6.94 -5.35 -4.51
N ALA A 405 7.59 -5.05 -5.64
CA ALA A 405 7.82 -3.69 -6.12
C ALA A 405 6.51 -2.89 -6.30
N SER A 406 5.42 -3.51 -6.76
CA SER A 406 4.12 -2.84 -6.94
C SER A 406 3.51 -2.30 -5.64
N ALA A 407 3.83 -2.93 -4.51
CA ALA A 407 3.40 -2.53 -3.18
C ALA A 407 4.44 -1.67 -2.45
N ALA A 408 5.60 -1.42 -3.06
CA ALA A 408 6.71 -0.76 -2.43
C ALA A 408 6.67 0.77 -2.60
N ALA A 409 7.22 1.47 -1.61
CA ALA A 409 7.73 2.81 -1.72
C ALA A 409 9.18 2.86 -1.27
N ILE A 410 9.99 3.64 -1.97
CA ILE A 410 11.36 3.93 -1.55
C ILE A 410 11.30 5.23 -0.76
N SER A 411 11.79 5.17 0.47
CA SER A 411 11.85 6.26 1.42
C SER A 411 13.30 6.68 1.61
N CYS A 412 13.51 7.99 1.75
CA CYS A 412 14.78 8.59 2.12
C CYS A 412 14.55 9.53 3.28
N GLU A 413 15.36 9.41 4.33
CA GLU A 413 15.35 10.31 5.47
C GLU A 413 16.74 10.91 5.67
N ARG A 414 16.78 12.20 5.99
CA ARG A 414 17.98 12.93 6.34
C ARG A 414 17.80 13.58 7.71
N ASN A 415 18.81 13.46 8.55
CA ASN A 415 18.94 14.22 9.78
C ASN A 415 20.38 14.73 9.94
N LYS A 416 20.70 15.32 11.09
CA LYS A 416 22.03 15.88 11.36
C LYS A 416 23.18 14.85 11.35
N ASN A 417 22.88 13.57 11.52
CA ASN A 417 23.85 12.47 11.60
C ASN A 417 24.02 11.74 10.26
N GLY A 418 23.47 12.29 9.17
CA GLY A 418 23.57 11.73 7.82
C GLY A 418 22.21 11.46 7.18
N ALA A 419 22.20 10.53 6.22
CA ALA A 419 21.00 10.15 5.48
C ALA A 419 20.96 8.65 5.21
N TYR A 420 19.74 8.12 5.07
CA TYR A 420 19.50 6.71 4.82
C TYR A 420 18.26 6.51 3.95
N ALA A 421 18.26 5.40 3.22
CA ALA A 421 17.20 4.99 2.32
C ALA A 421 16.73 3.57 2.62
N PHE A 422 15.43 3.32 2.44
CA PHE A 422 14.83 2.02 2.74
C PHE A 422 13.54 1.81 1.96
N ALA A 423 13.03 0.57 1.97
CA ALA A 423 11.80 0.20 1.32
C ALA A 423 10.67 -0.03 2.34
N ASP A 424 9.52 0.58 2.07
CA ASP A 424 8.25 0.36 2.77
C ASP A 424 7.32 -0.44 1.87
N PHE A 425 6.65 -1.46 2.39
CA PHE A 425 5.72 -2.29 1.64
C PHE A 425 4.31 -2.19 2.22
N ASP A 426 3.33 -1.89 1.37
CA ASP A 426 1.91 -1.91 1.72
C ASP A 426 1.43 -3.38 1.72
N ILE A 427 1.19 -3.98 2.90
CA ILE A 427 0.71 -5.37 3.05
C ILE A 427 -0.80 -5.45 2.87
N LEU A 428 -1.53 -4.60 3.59
CA LEU A 428 -2.95 -4.34 3.36
C LEU A 428 -3.07 -2.91 2.89
N GLN A 429 -3.64 -2.74 1.70
CA GLN A 429 -3.99 -1.40 1.26
C GLN A 429 -4.96 -0.77 2.25
N SER A 430 -4.70 0.47 2.63
CA SER A 430 -5.56 1.20 3.55
C SER A 430 -5.80 2.60 3.03
N ASP A 431 -7.00 3.10 3.29
CA ASP A 431 -7.42 4.43 2.93
C ASP A 431 -8.03 5.12 4.14
N THR A 432 -7.84 6.44 4.27
CA THR A 432 -8.34 7.21 5.41
C THR A 432 -9.42 8.17 4.94
N ALA A 433 -10.68 7.85 5.26
CA ALA A 433 -11.80 8.73 4.97
C ALA A 433 -12.01 9.70 6.14
N SER A 434 -12.10 11.01 5.86
CA SER A 434 -12.49 12.03 6.84
C SER A 434 -14.02 12.23 6.76
N LEU A 435 -14.76 11.75 7.76
CA LEU A 435 -16.23 11.78 7.77
C LEU A 435 -16.80 13.12 8.26
N SER A 436 -15.99 13.90 8.96
CA SER A 436 -16.17 15.30 9.33
C SER A 436 -14.86 15.71 10.00
N GLY A 437 -14.34 16.93 9.84
CA GLY A 437 -12.96 17.32 10.17
C GLY A 437 -12.38 17.05 11.58
N LYS A 438 -13.07 16.28 12.45
CA LYS A 438 -12.58 15.76 13.74
C LYS A 438 -12.49 14.22 13.83
N THR A 439 -13.04 13.46 12.89
CA THR A 439 -13.08 11.99 12.91
C THR A 439 -12.67 11.41 11.57
N SER A 440 -11.58 10.64 11.58
CA SER A 440 -11.11 9.87 10.44
C SER A 440 -11.33 8.38 10.72
N SER A 441 -11.71 7.64 9.69
CA SER A 441 -11.83 6.17 9.74
C SER A 441 -10.89 5.57 8.71
N VAL A 442 -10.04 4.64 9.13
CA VAL A 442 -9.21 3.86 8.22
C VAL A 442 -10.02 2.69 7.69
N THR A 443 -10.18 2.62 6.38
CA THR A 443 -10.73 1.46 5.67
C THR A 443 -9.56 0.63 5.14
N VAL A 444 -9.65 -0.70 5.27
CA VAL A 444 -8.62 -1.61 4.78
C VAL A 444 -9.16 -2.44 3.60
N GLY A 445 -8.25 -2.84 2.71
CA GLY A 445 -8.53 -3.75 1.61
C GLY A 445 -8.93 -5.14 2.10
N ASN A 446 -9.48 -5.95 1.18
CA ASN A 446 -10.02 -7.27 1.53
C ASN A 446 -8.98 -8.40 1.52
N ASP A 447 -7.87 -8.21 0.83
CA ASP A 447 -6.84 -9.22 0.63
C ASP A 447 -5.47 -8.63 0.97
N ILE A 448 -4.59 -9.45 1.56
CA ILE A 448 -3.17 -9.11 1.70
C ILE A 448 -2.48 -9.12 0.33
N LEU A 449 -1.32 -8.46 0.25
CA LEU A 449 -0.38 -8.56 -0.85
C LEU A 449 -0.24 -10.02 -1.35
N ASN A 450 -0.33 -10.23 -2.67
CA ASN A 450 -0.33 -11.57 -3.28
C ASN A 450 0.99 -11.93 -4.00
N GLU A 451 2.10 -11.36 -3.57
CA GLU A 451 3.44 -11.67 -4.06
C GLU A 451 4.44 -11.58 -2.91
N ASP A 452 5.50 -12.37 -2.97
CA ASP A 452 6.58 -12.30 -1.99
C ASP A 452 7.24 -10.92 -2.02
N ILE A 453 7.75 -10.47 -0.88
CA ILE A 453 8.65 -9.33 -0.80
C ILE A 453 10.06 -9.88 -0.82
N THR A 454 10.90 -9.46 -1.76
CA THR A 454 12.30 -9.92 -1.86
C THR A 454 13.24 -8.75 -2.08
N LEU A 455 14.24 -8.61 -1.20
CA LEU A 455 15.31 -7.62 -1.28
C LEU A 455 16.65 -8.31 -1.49
N ARG A 456 17.36 -7.93 -2.56
CA ARG A 456 18.76 -8.32 -2.83
C ARG A 456 19.68 -7.16 -2.47
N TYR A 457 20.69 -7.42 -1.64
CA TYR A 457 21.76 -6.48 -1.31
C TYR A 457 23.04 -6.91 -2.00
N ALA A 458 23.49 -6.10 -2.96
CA ALA A 458 24.77 -6.24 -3.64
C ALA A 458 25.79 -5.29 -3.00
N PHE A 459 26.92 -5.84 -2.59
CA PHE A 459 28.00 -5.11 -1.93
C PHE A 459 29.15 -4.86 -2.90
N PHE A 460 29.70 -3.65 -2.87
CA PHE A 460 30.74 -3.21 -3.78
C PHE A 460 31.96 -2.75 -2.97
N GLU A 461 33.14 -3.18 -3.41
CA GLU A 461 34.43 -2.81 -2.84
C GLU A 461 35.41 -2.58 -3.98
N LYS A 462 35.76 -1.32 -4.23
CA LYS A 462 36.72 -0.91 -5.27
C LYS A 462 37.24 0.49 -4.95
N GLU A 463 38.29 0.93 -5.64
CA GLU A 463 38.91 2.24 -5.33
C GLU A 463 37.96 3.44 -5.55
N ASP A 464 37.10 3.41 -6.58
CA ASP A 464 36.22 4.54 -6.92
C ASP A 464 34.77 4.15 -7.31
N ILE A 465 33.97 3.98 -6.26
CA ILE A 465 32.51 4.06 -6.03
C ILE A 465 31.68 5.12 -6.75
N SER A 466 30.96 4.82 -7.83
CA SER A 466 29.98 5.76 -8.39
C SER A 466 28.60 5.14 -8.64
N TYR A 467 27.60 5.98 -8.90
CA TYR A 467 26.27 5.51 -9.33
C TYR A 467 26.31 4.76 -10.67
N SER A 468 27.33 5.00 -11.52
CA SER A 468 27.48 4.32 -12.81
C SER A 468 27.72 2.82 -12.62
N ASP A 469 28.38 2.43 -11.53
CA ASP A 469 28.62 1.03 -11.19
C ASP A 469 27.33 0.31 -10.78
N PHE A 470 26.46 1.02 -10.07
CA PHE A 470 25.13 0.51 -9.76
C PHE A 470 24.28 0.34 -11.01
N ALA A 471 24.37 1.30 -11.95
CA ALA A 471 23.67 1.21 -13.23
C ALA A 471 24.20 0.04 -14.09
N GLU A 472 25.52 -0.16 -14.13
CA GLU A 472 26.14 -1.29 -14.83
C GLU A 472 25.73 -2.64 -14.21
N TYR A 473 25.82 -2.76 -12.89
CA TYR A 473 25.39 -3.96 -12.16
C TYR A 473 23.92 -4.26 -12.44
N TYR A 474 23.03 -3.27 -12.32
CA TYR A 474 21.61 -3.48 -12.52
C TYR A 474 21.26 -3.83 -13.97
N ARG A 475 21.93 -3.20 -14.95
CA ARG A 475 21.78 -3.56 -16.36
C ARG A 475 22.15 -5.03 -16.59
N LYS A 476 23.31 -5.47 -16.09
CA LYS A 476 23.76 -6.86 -16.20
C LYS A 476 22.78 -7.82 -15.51
N TYR A 477 22.30 -7.46 -14.32
CA TYR A 477 21.28 -8.21 -13.60
C TYR A 477 19.99 -8.38 -14.43
N LEU A 478 19.51 -7.33 -15.09
CA LEU A 478 18.33 -7.41 -15.96
C LEU A 478 18.59 -8.24 -17.22
N GLU A 479 19.80 -8.21 -17.78
CA GLU A 479 20.21 -9.05 -18.91
C GLU A 479 20.24 -10.53 -18.53
N GLU A 480 20.83 -10.86 -17.38
CA GLU A 480 20.91 -12.24 -16.86
C GLU A 480 19.55 -12.82 -16.50
N LYS A 481 18.61 -11.98 -16.01
CA LYS A 481 17.21 -12.37 -15.79
C LYS A 481 16.39 -12.43 -17.07
N GLY A 482 16.94 -12.02 -18.22
CA GLY A 482 16.24 -11.98 -19.51
C GLY A 482 15.17 -10.89 -19.61
N THR A 483 15.09 -9.99 -18.63
CA THR A 483 14.17 -8.84 -18.63
C THR A 483 14.61 -7.78 -19.63
N LEU A 484 15.93 -7.54 -19.74
CA LEU A 484 16.51 -6.65 -20.72
C LEU A 484 17.22 -7.48 -21.80
N LYS A 485 16.90 -7.20 -23.07
CA LYS A 485 17.63 -7.79 -24.20
C LYS A 485 18.65 -6.78 -24.69
N LYS A 486 19.86 -7.25 -24.94
CA LYS A 486 20.88 -6.46 -25.63
C LYS A 486 20.44 -6.27 -27.08
N ASN A 487 19.98 -5.07 -27.41
CA ASN A 487 19.75 -4.71 -28.81
C ASN A 487 21.11 -4.71 -29.55
N GLY A 488 21.07 -5.04 -30.85
CA GLY A 488 22.26 -5.10 -31.71
C GLY A 488 22.96 -3.75 -31.90
N ALA A 489 23.81 -3.67 -32.93
CA ALA A 489 24.63 -2.49 -33.22
C ALA A 489 23.85 -1.17 -33.18
N TYR A 490 24.53 -0.10 -32.76
CA TYR A 490 24.00 1.27 -32.67
C TYR A 490 23.30 1.66 -33.99
N CYS A 491 21.98 1.80 -33.95
CA CYS A 491 21.21 2.45 -35.01
C CYS A 491 21.15 3.96 -34.73
N SER A 492 20.96 4.77 -35.79
CA SER A 492 20.64 6.20 -35.65
C SER A 492 19.51 6.40 -34.61
N PRO A 493 19.57 7.40 -33.72
CA PRO A 493 18.53 7.63 -32.72
C PRO A 493 17.13 7.68 -33.35
N LEU A 494 16.16 6.97 -32.76
CA LEU A 494 14.78 7.01 -33.23
C LEU A 494 14.16 8.37 -32.87
N PHE A 495 13.76 9.14 -33.88
CA PHE A 495 12.95 10.34 -33.69
C PHE A 495 11.48 9.96 -33.52
N SER A 496 10.86 10.31 -32.40
CA SER A 496 9.43 10.05 -32.16
C SER A 496 8.61 11.33 -32.36
N ALA A 497 7.85 11.38 -33.46
CA ALA A 497 6.98 12.51 -33.80
C ALA A 497 5.56 12.28 -33.26
N GLY A 498 5.05 13.19 -32.43
CA GLY A 498 3.67 13.14 -31.91
C GLY A 498 2.73 14.09 -32.65
N PHE A 499 1.72 13.56 -33.33
CA PHE A 499 0.65 14.35 -33.96
C PHE A 499 -0.64 14.32 -33.13
N ILE A 500 -1.33 15.46 -33.09
CA ILE A 500 -2.64 15.62 -32.46
C ILE A 500 -3.63 15.97 -33.56
N GLY A 501 -4.56 15.07 -33.85
CA GLY A 501 -5.54 15.23 -34.93
C GLY A 501 -6.47 16.42 -34.69
N GLY A 502 -7.15 16.42 -33.55
CA GLY A 502 -7.99 17.55 -33.16
C GLY A 502 -8.42 17.50 -31.70
N ILE A 503 -9.14 18.54 -31.29
CA ILE A 503 -9.65 18.73 -29.93
C ILE A 503 -11.10 19.19 -29.97
N THR A 504 -11.82 18.98 -28.86
CA THR A 504 -13.09 19.68 -28.62
C THR A 504 -12.80 21.05 -28.01
N VAL A 505 -13.29 22.11 -28.64
CA VAL A 505 -13.29 23.48 -28.12
C VAL A 505 -14.69 23.92 -27.75
N LYS A 506 -14.80 24.79 -26.74
CA LYS A 506 -16.04 25.52 -26.47
C LYS A 506 -16.16 26.64 -27.48
N ASP A 507 -17.29 26.69 -28.16
CA ASP A 507 -17.69 27.77 -29.04
C ASP A 507 -19.05 28.30 -28.56
N SER A 508 -19.49 29.45 -29.04
CA SER A 508 -20.77 30.02 -28.63
C SER A 508 -21.53 30.58 -29.82
N HIS A 509 -22.79 30.20 -29.95
CA HIS A 509 -23.67 30.83 -30.92
C HIS A 509 -24.05 32.23 -30.40
N LEU A 510 -23.69 33.28 -31.15
CA LEU A 510 -23.96 34.68 -30.82
C LEU A 510 -23.53 35.06 -29.38
N ASN A 511 -22.40 34.52 -28.89
CA ASN A 511 -21.92 34.72 -27.51
C ASN A 511 -22.94 34.35 -26.40
N THR A 512 -24.00 33.61 -26.73
CA THR A 512 -25.13 33.38 -25.81
C THR A 512 -25.26 31.90 -25.42
N PHE A 513 -25.11 30.98 -26.37
CA PHE A 513 -25.28 29.55 -26.12
C PHE A 513 -23.99 28.80 -26.37
N PRO A 514 -23.27 28.37 -25.31
CA PRO A 514 -22.05 27.61 -25.46
C PRO A 514 -22.37 26.21 -26.00
N TYR A 515 -21.61 25.76 -26.99
CA TYR A 515 -21.67 24.42 -27.55
C TYR A 515 -20.27 23.86 -27.80
N ASP A 516 -20.17 22.55 -27.95
CA ASP A 516 -18.90 21.89 -28.23
C ASP A 516 -18.69 21.79 -29.74
N ARG A 517 -17.53 22.25 -30.21
CA ARG A 517 -17.10 22.16 -31.62
C ARG A 517 -15.81 21.36 -31.71
N PHE A 518 -15.75 20.42 -32.64
CA PHE A 518 -14.48 19.77 -33.00
C PHE A 518 -13.64 20.72 -33.87
N ALA A 519 -12.43 21.01 -33.40
CA ALA A 519 -11.40 21.77 -34.12
C ALA A 519 -10.29 20.81 -34.60
N VAL A 520 -10.05 20.79 -35.91
CA VAL A 520 -8.91 20.09 -36.52
C VAL A 520 -7.64 20.88 -36.19
N LEU A 521 -6.61 20.18 -35.73
CA LEU A 521 -5.27 20.73 -35.49
C LEU A 521 -4.28 20.24 -36.55
N SER A 522 -4.33 18.96 -36.88
CA SER A 522 -3.56 18.36 -37.97
C SER A 522 -4.40 17.27 -38.62
N ASP A 523 -4.75 17.43 -39.88
CA ASP A 523 -5.38 16.35 -40.64
C ASP A 523 -4.33 15.35 -41.17
N TYR A 524 -4.75 14.27 -41.82
CA TYR A 524 -3.80 13.26 -42.30
C TYR A 524 -2.87 13.77 -43.41
N ARG A 525 -3.31 14.76 -44.20
CA ARG A 525 -2.47 15.38 -45.22
C ARG A 525 -1.39 16.24 -44.57
N ASP A 526 -1.73 16.99 -43.53
CA ASP A 526 -0.76 17.76 -42.74
C ASP A 526 0.31 16.84 -42.14
N MET A 527 -0.10 15.72 -41.54
CA MET A 527 0.83 14.73 -40.97
C MET A 527 1.78 14.17 -42.03
N LYS A 528 1.26 13.84 -43.23
CA LYS A 528 2.09 13.43 -44.37
C LYS A 528 3.08 14.53 -44.77
N ASN A 529 2.62 15.76 -44.98
CA ASN A 529 3.48 16.86 -45.40
C ASN A 529 4.58 17.17 -44.36
N MET A 530 4.26 17.09 -43.07
CA MET A 530 5.23 17.28 -41.99
C MET A 530 6.27 16.17 -41.95
N THR A 531 5.86 14.91 -42.16
CA THR A 531 6.80 13.78 -42.23
C THR A 531 7.67 13.84 -43.49
N GLU A 532 7.12 14.21 -44.64
CA GLU A 532 7.88 14.50 -45.87
C GLU A 532 8.93 15.59 -45.64
N TRP A 533 8.52 16.69 -44.97
CA TRP A 533 9.43 17.76 -44.64
C TRP A 533 10.57 17.27 -43.73
N LEU A 534 10.29 16.45 -42.72
CA LEU A 534 11.32 15.88 -41.84
C LEU A 534 12.30 14.98 -42.60
N ILE A 535 11.81 14.09 -43.47
CA ILE A 535 12.66 13.24 -44.32
C ILE A 535 13.55 14.10 -45.22
N ASN A 536 12.96 15.09 -45.91
CA ASN A 536 13.70 16.00 -46.81
C ASN A 536 14.75 16.86 -46.08
N ASN A 537 14.68 16.95 -44.75
CA ASN A 537 15.64 17.65 -43.90
C ASN A 537 16.53 16.70 -43.09
N GLY A 538 16.63 15.41 -43.48
CA GLY A 538 17.62 14.46 -42.95
C GLY A 538 17.18 13.66 -41.72
N VAL A 539 15.88 13.55 -41.46
CA VAL A 539 15.35 12.65 -40.41
C VAL A 539 15.06 11.27 -41.01
N ASP A 540 16.06 10.39 -40.94
CA ASP A 540 16.05 9.11 -41.66
C ASP A 540 15.50 7.93 -40.81
N ASN A 541 15.41 8.10 -39.48
CA ASN A 541 14.87 7.11 -38.56
C ASN A 541 13.79 7.72 -37.67
N MET A 542 12.52 7.45 -38.00
CA MET A 542 11.37 8.06 -37.34
C MET A 542 10.25 7.07 -37.07
N ALA A 543 9.56 7.28 -35.94
CA ALA A 543 8.27 6.70 -35.64
C ALA A 543 7.24 7.83 -35.38
N VAL A 544 5.98 7.56 -35.72
CA VAL A 544 4.90 8.54 -35.60
C VAL A 544 3.86 8.05 -34.60
N ASN A 545 3.45 8.92 -33.68
CA ASN A 545 2.39 8.69 -32.71
C ASN A 545 1.20 9.61 -33.01
N ILE A 546 0.05 9.03 -33.32
CA ILE A 546 -1.17 9.76 -33.71
C ILE A 546 -2.17 9.72 -32.56
N SER A 547 -2.53 10.88 -32.05
CA SER A 547 -3.54 11.07 -31.00
C SER A 547 -4.67 11.98 -31.48
N GLY A 548 -5.76 12.06 -30.72
CA GLY A 548 -6.87 12.96 -31.05
C GLY A 548 -7.59 12.67 -32.38
N TYR A 549 -7.46 11.45 -32.89
CA TYR A 549 -8.11 10.99 -34.13
C TYR A 549 -9.55 10.51 -33.93
N ASN A 550 -9.96 10.26 -32.68
CA ASN A 550 -11.30 9.84 -32.33
C ASN A 550 -12.30 11.01 -32.36
N LYS A 551 -13.59 10.71 -32.49
CA LYS A 551 -14.68 11.69 -32.34
C LYS A 551 -14.55 12.45 -31.02
N GLY A 552 -14.59 13.78 -31.12
CA GLY A 552 -14.35 14.69 -29.99
C GLY A 552 -12.87 14.99 -29.73
N GLY A 553 -11.95 14.30 -30.39
CA GLY A 553 -10.52 14.61 -30.40
C GLY A 553 -9.78 14.08 -29.19
N LEU A 554 -8.67 14.74 -28.85
CA LEU A 554 -7.87 14.44 -27.67
C LEU A 554 -8.76 14.47 -26.43
N PHE A 555 -8.50 13.57 -25.48
CA PHE A 555 -9.27 13.46 -24.23
C PHE A 555 -10.78 13.14 -24.41
N SER A 556 -11.22 12.66 -25.57
CA SER A 556 -12.62 12.28 -25.81
C SER A 556 -12.81 10.81 -26.19
N GLN A 557 -11.74 10.01 -26.17
CA GLN A 557 -11.81 8.59 -26.50
C GLN A 557 -12.53 7.81 -25.40
N TYR A 558 -13.54 7.05 -25.79
CA TYR A 558 -14.22 6.11 -24.90
C TYR A 558 -13.40 4.81 -24.82
N PRO A 559 -13.15 4.24 -23.64
CA PRO A 559 -12.31 3.05 -23.50
C PRO A 559 -12.83 1.88 -24.32
N GLY A 560 -11.94 1.24 -25.09
CA GLY A 560 -12.27 0.12 -25.97
C GLY A 560 -13.08 0.50 -27.22
N LYS A 561 -13.47 1.76 -27.39
CA LYS A 561 -14.24 2.20 -28.56
C LYS A 561 -13.46 3.21 -29.37
N ILE A 562 -13.02 2.76 -30.54
CA ILE A 562 -12.37 3.61 -31.53
C ILE A 562 -13.42 4.07 -32.54
N CYS A 563 -13.58 5.37 -32.68
CA CYS A 563 -14.52 6.01 -33.61
C CYS A 563 -13.84 7.20 -34.25
N GLU A 564 -13.35 7.03 -35.46
CA GLU A 564 -12.61 8.07 -36.18
C GLU A 564 -13.44 9.34 -36.43
N GLU A 565 -12.80 10.50 -36.28
CA GLU A 565 -13.38 11.78 -36.67
C GLU A 565 -13.23 12.02 -38.18
N LYS A 566 -14.37 12.08 -38.86
CA LYS A 566 -14.43 12.20 -40.34
C LYS A 566 -13.74 13.47 -40.85
N LYS A 567 -13.71 14.54 -40.05
CA LYS A 567 -13.05 15.80 -40.43
C LYS A 567 -11.55 15.65 -40.70
N LEU A 568 -10.89 14.65 -40.12
CA LEU A 568 -9.46 14.40 -40.37
C LEU A 568 -9.20 13.72 -41.72
N SER A 569 -10.22 13.07 -42.28
CA SER A 569 -10.15 12.37 -43.58
C SER A 569 -10.62 13.21 -44.76
N LEU A 570 -10.88 14.51 -44.58
CA LEU A 570 -11.46 15.35 -45.65
C LEU A 570 -10.53 15.53 -46.85
N ASN A 571 -9.22 15.63 -46.60
CA ASN A 571 -8.22 15.90 -47.63
C ASN A 571 -7.41 14.67 -48.05
N MET A 572 -7.35 13.64 -47.20
CA MET A 572 -6.60 12.41 -47.40
C MET A 572 -7.15 11.36 -46.43
N GLY A 573 -7.34 10.11 -46.89
CA GLY A 573 -7.79 9.03 -46.02
C GLY A 573 -6.70 8.54 -45.05
N ARG A 574 -7.10 8.01 -43.90
CA ARG A 574 -6.17 7.40 -42.93
C ARG A 574 -5.29 6.32 -43.54
N ASN A 575 -5.87 5.44 -44.37
CA ASN A 575 -5.15 4.33 -44.98
C ASN A 575 -4.05 4.85 -45.93
N GLU A 576 -4.33 5.94 -46.66
CA GLU A 576 -3.32 6.57 -47.52
C GLU A 576 -2.13 7.10 -46.71
N LEU A 577 -2.37 7.70 -45.55
CA LEU A 577 -1.30 8.11 -44.64
C LEU A 577 -0.52 6.90 -44.14
N THR A 578 -1.18 5.84 -43.65
CA THR A 578 -0.48 4.67 -43.12
C THR A 578 0.32 3.94 -44.20
N ASP A 579 -0.20 3.87 -45.43
CA ASP A 579 0.50 3.28 -46.57
C ASP A 579 1.73 4.12 -46.94
N TYR A 580 1.60 5.45 -46.97
CA TYR A 580 2.73 6.36 -47.17
C TYR A 580 3.82 6.18 -46.10
N LEU A 581 3.44 6.11 -44.82
CA LEU A 581 4.38 5.92 -43.72
C LEU A 581 5.08 4.56 -43.83
N ALA A 582 4.34 3.49 -44.12
CA ALA A 582 4.89 2.15 -44.32
C ALA A 582 5.87 2.08 -45.51
N GLN A 583 5.52 2.71 -46.65
CA GLN A 583 6.40 2.81 -47.83
C GLN A 583 7.73 3.51 -47.51
N ASN A 584 7.70 4.49 -46.62
CA ASN A 584 8.88 5.22 -46.14
C ASN A 584 9.53 4.56 -44.90
N LYS A 585 9.14 3.33 -44.55
CA LYS A 585 9.66 2.58 -43.38
C LYS A 585 9.47 3.29 -42.04
N ILE A 586 8.49 4.19 -41.96
CA ILE A 586 8.12 4.89 -40.73
C ILE A 586 7.03 4.07 -40.02
N THR A 587 7.32 3.66 -38.79
CA THR A 587 6.31 2.96 -37.98
C THR A 587 5.33 3.95 -37.40
N SER A 588 4.03 3.74 -37.63
CA SER A 588 2.96 4.57 -37.07
C SER A 588 2.22 3.85 -35.95
N PHE A 589 1.88 4.59 -34.89
CA PHE A 589 1.11 4.13 -33.75
C PHE A 589 -0.11 5.02 -33.52
N PHE A 590 -1.28 4.42 -33.31
CA PHE A 590 -2.49 5.14 -32.91
C PHE A 590 -2.72 5.02 -31.41
N SER A 591 -2.89 6.16 -30.74
CA SER A 591 -3.07 6.19 -29.28
C SER A 591 -4.40 5.59 -28.84
N ALA A 592 -4.36 4.74 -27.81
CA ALA A 592 -5.51 4.15 -27.14
C ALA A 592 -5.47 4.49 -25.64
N GLY A 593 -6.62 4.89 -25.09
CA GLY A 593 -6.78 5.21 -23.68
C GLY A 593 -7.13 3.98 -22.84
N PHE A 594 -6.24 3.63 -21.89
CA PHE A 594 -6.43 2.52 -20.95
C PHE A 594 -6.62 2.94 -19.50
N ASN A 595 -5.82 3.88 -18.98
CA ASN A 595 -5.80 4.21 -17.56
C ASN A 595 -6.82 5.30 -17.16
N TYR A 596 -7.16 6.19 -18.09
CA TYR A 596 -7.96 7.38 -17.80
C TYR A 596 -9.01 7.66 -18.88
N TYR A 597 -10.21 8.07 -18.45
CA TYR A 597 -11.30 8.51 -19.31
C TYR A 597 -11.70 9.96 -18.98
N TYR A 598 -11.52 10.88 -19.93
CA TYR A 598 -11.57 12.33 -19.66
C TYR A 598 -12.93 12.99 -19.97
N ASN A 599 -13.89 12.28 -20.55
CA ASN A 599 -15.16 12.86 -21.02
C ASN A 599 -16.35 12.51 -20.09
N ALA A 600 -16.13 12.59 -18.76
CA ALA A 600 -17.14 12.29 -17.74
C ALA A 600 -18.24 13.39 -17.59
N ASN A 601 -18.11 14.51 -18.30
CA ASN A 601 -18.90 15.73 -18.06
C ASN A 601 -20.00 16.05 -19.09
N LYS A 602 -20.32 15.15 -20.03
CA LYS A 602 -21.37 15.44 -21.04
C LYS A 602 -22.70 14.77 -20.71
N ARG A 603 -23.62 15.57 -20.17
CA ARG A 603 -25.10 15.58 -20.32
C ARG A 603 -25.93 14.29 -20.08
N GLU A 604 -25.32 13.13 -19.91
CA GLU A 604 -25.98 11.92 -19.44
C GLU A 604 -25.59 11.68 -17.98
N GLY A 605 -26.16 12.47 -17.06
CA GLY A 605 -25.91 12.39 -15.61
C GLY A 605 -26.34 11.07 -14.95
N ARG A 606 -26.04 9.92 -15.58
CA ARG A 606 -26.40 8.56 -15.16
C ARG A 606 -25.34 7.49 -15.44
N TYR A 607 -24.21 7.78 -16.07
CA TYR A 607 -23.18 6.76 -16.26
C TYR A 607 -21.81 7.25 -15.76
N LYS A 608 -21.64 7.26 -14.44
CA LYS A 608 -20.39 6.73 -13.86
C LYS A 608 -20.18 5.41 -14.57
N THR A 609 -19.17 5.33 -15.44
CA THR A 609 -19.13 4.21 -16.38
C THR A 609 -18.93 2.91 -15.60
N ALA A 610 -19.45 1.78 -16.11
CA ALA A 610 -19.23 0.48 -15.47
C ALA A 610 -17.72 0.14 -15.31
N PHE A 611 -16.86 0.90 -16.00
CA PHE A 611 -15.41 0.74 -16.06
C PHE A 611 -14.65 1.49 -14.97
N THR A 612 -15.28 2.44 -14.28
CA THR A 612 -14.58 3.33 -13.35
C THR A 612 -14.22 2.61 -12.05
N ALA A 613 -12.95 2.69 -11.64
CA ALA A 613 -12.47 2.18 -10.38
C ALA A 613 -13.15 2.85 -9.19
N GLN A 614 -13.15 2.17 -8.04
CA GLN A 614 -13.74 2.67 -6.80
C GLN A 614 -12.68 2.89 -5.73
N PHE A 615 -12.87 3.96 -4.94
CA PHE A 615 -12.17 4.16 -3.66
C PHE A 615 -12.62 3.10 -2.63
N ALA A 616 -11.90 3.01 -1.52
CA ALA A 616 -12.23 2.08 -0.44
C ALA A 616 -13.67 2.30 0.11
N ASP A 617 -14.15 3.54 0.12
CA ASP A 617 -15.50 3.95 0.53
C ASP A 617 -16.60 3.67 -0.53
N LYS A 618 -16.23 3.03 -1.65
CA LYS A 618 -17.08 2.68 -2.81
C LYS A 618 -17.52 3.85 -3.68
N SER A 619 -17.03 5.07 -3.42
CA SER A 619 -17.19 6.17 -4.36
C SER A 619 -16.31 5.95 -5.60
N TYR A 620 -16.71 6.53 -6.74
CA TYR A 620 -15.98 6.35 -8.00
C TYR A 620 -14.80 7.31 -8.08
N VAL A 621 -13.68 6.81 -8.59
CA VAL A 621 -12.42 7.55 -8.62
C VAL A 621 -12.41 8.57 -9.76
N GLN A 622 -12.26 9.83 -9.39
CA GLN A 622 -12.03 10.94 -10.30
C GLN A 622 -10.70 11.62 -9.96
N LYS A 623 -9.90 11.88 -10.99
CA LYS A 623 -8.58 12.50 -10.88
C LYS A 623 -8.57 13.82 -11.65
N HIS A 624 -8.18 14.90 -10.97
CA HIS A 624 -7.91 16.16 -11.62
C HIS A 624 -6.45 16.23 -12.09
N ALA A 625 -6.21 16.92 -13.20
CA ALA A 625 -4.86 17.23 -13.63
C ALA A 625 -4.18 18.12 -12.59
N VAL A 626 -2.93 17.85 -12.22
CA VAL A 626 -2.17 18.69 -11.30
C VAL A 626 -1.29 19.64 -12.10
N SER A 627 -1.29 20.91 -11.75
CA SER A 627 -0.38 21.89 -12.35
C SER A 627 1.05 21.60 -11.90
N PRO A 628 2.02 21.41 -12.82
CA PRO A 628 3.41 21.18 -12.42
C PRO A 628 4.04 22.43 -11.76
N VAL A 629 3.51 23.62 -12.06
CA VAL A 629 4.00 24.90 -11.51
C VAL A 629 3.44 25.15 -10.12
N THR A 630 2.11 25.10 -9.96
CA THR A 630 1.46 25.45 -8.69
C THR A 630 1.29 24.26 -7.76
N LYS A 631 1.46 23.03 -8.28
CA LYS A 631 1.26 21.75 -7.57
C LYS A 631 -0.16 21.56 -7.03
N ALA A 632 -1.08 22.42 -7.44
CA ALA A 632 -2.49 22.35 -7.11
C ALA A 632 -3.25 21.62 -8.22
N GLU A 633 -4.36 20.99 -7.84
CA GLU A 633 -5.32 20.48 -8.80
C GLU A 633 -5.84 21.60 -9.70
N ASN A 634 -5.82 21.34 -11.01
CA ASN A 634 -6.35 22.22 -12.02
C ASN A 634 -7.81 21.86 -12.28
N THR A 635 -8.69 22.42 -11.46
CA THR A 635 -10.14 22.26 -11.56
C THR A 635 -10.75 22.91 -12.82
N LYS A 636 -9.98 23.69 -13.58
CA LYS A 636 -10.42 24.25 -14.87
C LYS A 636 -10.40 23.21 -15.99
N LEU A 637 -9.64 22.12 -15.83
CA LEU A 637 -9.65 20.99 -16.77
C LEU A 637 -10.68 19.94 -16.31
N PRO A 638 -11.31 19.21 -17.25
CA PRO A 638 -12.19 18.10 -16.90
C PRO A 638 -11.46 17.08 -16.03
N ALA A 639 -12.13 16.57 -15.00
CA ALA A 639 -11.63 15.41 -14.27
C ALA A 639 -11.62 14.18 -15.20
N SER A 640 -10.60 13.35 -15.05
CA SER A 640 -10.57 12.02 -15.65
C SER A 640 -11.10 10.98 -14.66
N GLU A 641 -11.97 10.09 -15.13
CA GLU A 641 -12.28 8.84 -14.43
C GLU A 641 -11.09 7.88 -14.55
N VAL A 642 -10.78 7.19 -13.45
CA VAL A 642 -9.76 6.13 -13.43
C VAL A 642 -10.40 4.83 -13.85
N ILE A 643 -9.84 4.18 -14.87
CA ILE A 643 -10.38 2.93 -15.40
C ILE A 643 -9.86 1.77 -14.55
N SER A 644 -10.76 0.88 -14.15
CA SER A 644 -10.42 -0.32 -13.38
C SER A 644 -9.58 -1.29 -14.23
N PRO A 645 -8.48 -1.84 -13.68
CA PRO A 645 -7.64 -2.82 -14.36
C PRO A 645 -8.43 -4.03 -14.87
N TYR A 646 -9.52 -4.39 -14.19
CA TYR A 646 -10.43 -5.48 -14.59
C TYR A 646 -10.88 -5.40 -16.05
N PHE A 647 -10.93 -4.20 -16.64
CA PHE A 647 -11.42 -4.00 -17.99
C PHE A 647 -10.33 -3.85 -19.05
N PHE A 648 -9.05 -3.91 -18.68
CA PHE A 648 -7.93 -3.67 -19.61
C PHE A 648 -7.92 -4.66 -20.78
N ASP A 649 -8.08 -5.96 -20.52
CA ASP A 649 -8.12 -6.97 -21.60
C ASP A 649 -9.30 -6.74 -22.55
N LYS A 650 -10.48 -6.49 -22.00
CA LYS A 650 -11.68 -6.19 -22.81
C LYS A 650 -11.48 -4.93 -23.66
N ILE A 651 -10.80 -3.91 -23.13
CA ILE A 651 -10.45 -2.70 -23.88
C ILE A 651 -9.46 -3.04 -24.99
N ALA A 652 -8.40 -3.80 -24.71
CA ALA A 652 -7.40 -4.22 -25.68
C ALA A 652 -8.01 -5.07 -26.81
N GLU A 653 -8.84 -6.06 -26.48
CA GLU A 653 -9.59 -6.88 -27.45
C GLU A 653 -10.46 -6.01 -28.36
N SER A 654 -11.19 -5.05 -27.77
CA SER A 654 -12.07 -4.16 -28.53
C SER A 654 -11.29 -3.22 -29.46
N CYS A 655 -10.12 -2.74 -29.01
CA CYS A 655 -9.21 -1.97 -29.85
C CYS A 655 -8.62 -2.80 -31.00
N SER A 656 -8.35 -4.09 -30.77
CA SER A 656 -7.71 -5.00 -31.73
C SER A 656 -8.68 -5.63 -32.74
N ALA A 657 -9.97 -5.77 -32.40
CA ALA A 657 -10.98 -6.40 -33.25
C ALA A 657 -11.60 -5.44 -34.30
N GLY A 658 -11.26 -4.15 -34.28
CA GLY A 658 -11.93 -3.10 -35.06
C GLY A 658 -11.17 -2.57 -36.28
N VAL A 659 -11.37 -1.27 -36.55
CA VAL A 659 -10.83 -0.52 -37.72
C VAL A 659 -9.28 -0.47 -37.76
N PHE A 660 -8.60 -0.99 -36.74
CA PHE A 660 -7.15 -0.96 -36.56
C PHE A 660 -6.53 -2.37 -36.41
N LYS A 661 -7.22 -3.42 -36.89
CA LYS A 661 -6.74 -4.83 -36.81
C LYS A 661 -5.30 -5.05 -37.30
N GLU A 662 -4.80 -4.20 -38.21
CA GLU A 662 -3.47 -4.30 -38.82
C GLU A 662 -2.53 -3.13 -38.44
N GLN A 663 -2.89 -2.34 -37.42
CA GLN A 663 -2.18 -1.12 -37.06
C GLN A 663 -1.56 -1.21 -35.67
N ASN A 664 -0.39 -0.59 -35.49
CA ASN A 664 0.23 -0.55 -34.17
C ASN A 664 -0.54 0.40 -33.25
N LEU A 665 -0.72 -0.01 -32.01
CA LEU A 665 -1.37 0.79 -30.98
C LEU A 665 -0.32 1.36 -30.02
N ASN A 666 -0.46 2.65 -29.71
CA ASN A 666 0.22 3.25 -28.56
C ASN A 666 -0.72 3.10 -27.36
N VAL A 667 -0.36 2.25 -26.41
CA VAL A 667 -1.15 1.95 -25.19
C VAL A 667 -1.20 3.12 -24.18
N GLY A 668 -0.65 4.27 -24.55
CA GLY A 668 -0.70 5.52 -23.81
C GLY A 668 -0.17 5.34 -22.40
N HIS A 669 -0.98 5.71 -21.43
CA HIS A 669 -0.60 5.70 -20.02
C HIS A 669 -0.70 4.32 -19.36
N LEU A 670 -0.95 3.22 -20.08
CA LEU A 670 -1.13 1.88 -19.47
C LEU A 670 0.02 1.50 -18.53
N CYS A 671 1.26 1.86 -18.89
CA CYS A 671 2.46 1.58 -18.10
C CYS A 671 2.88 2.74 -17.16
N ASP A 672 2.11 3.83 -17.10
CA ASP A 672 2.49 5.04 -16.37
C ASP A 672 2.03 5.08 -14.91
N ALA A 673 0.96 4.35 -14.60
CA ALA A 673 0.33 4.31 -13.29
C ALA A 673 -0.24 2.92 -13.00
N LEU A 674 -0.11 2.49 -11.75
CA LEU A 674 -0.75 1.29 -11.22
C LEU A 674 -1.85 1.71 -10.24
N ASN A 675 -3.08 1.75 -10.73
CA ASN A 675 -4.25 2.12 -9.94
C ASN A 675 -4.96 0.87 -9.40
N SER A 676 -5.39 0.92 -8.15
CA SER A 676 -6.20 -0.14 -7.54
C SER A 676 -7.67 0.00 -7.90
N ASP A 677 -8.47 -1.01 -7.58
CA ASP A 677 -9.93 -0.95 -7.60
C ASP A 677 -10.52 -1.68 -6.38
N TYR A 678 -11.22 -0.92 -5.53
CA TYR A 678 -11.86 -1.45 -4.33
C TYR A 678 -13.29 -1.98 -4.58
N ASN A 679 -13.70 -2.17 -5.84
CA ASN A 679 -14.96 -2.79 -6.19
C ASN A 679 -15.07 -4.20 -5.59
N THR A 680 -16.17 -4.50 -4.89
CA THR A 680 -16.34 -5.78 -4.19
C THR A 680 -16.52 -6.97 -5.15
N LYS A 681 -16.94 -6.74 -6.40
CA LYS A 681 -17.10 -7.81 -7.40
C LYS A 681 -15.79 -8.19 -8.08
N HIS A 682 -14.85 -7.25 -8.18
CA HIS A 682 -13.55 -7.42 -8.84
C HIS A 682 -12.51 -6.55 -8.14
N TYR A 683 -12.03 -7.00 -6.98
CA TYR A 683 -11.00 -6.29 -6.21
C TYR A 683 -9.62 -6.44 -6.84
N PHE A 684 -8.98 -5.30 -7.15
CA PHE A 684 -7.61 -5.23 -7.63
C PHE A 684 -6.78 -4.38 -6.67
N ASP A 685 -5.80 -4.99 -6.01
CA ASP A 685 -4.67 -4.25 -5.45
C ASP A 685 -3.68 -3.86 -6.57
N ARG A 686 -2.66 -3.07 -6.23
CA ARG A 686 -1.62 -2.62 -7.19
C ARG A 686 -0.84 -3.78 -7.81
N THR A 687 -0.65 -4.88 -7.10
CA THR A 687 0.08 -6.03 -7.60
C THR A 687 -0.74 -6.79 -8.64
N ARG A 688 -2.04 -6.97 -8.41
CA ARG A 688 -2.97 -7.51 -9.41
C ARG A 688 -3.10 -6.57 -10.60
N ALA A 689 -3.14 -5.26 -10.37
CA ALA A 689 -3.14 -4.28 -11.45
C ALA A 689 -1.88 -4.39 -12.33
N ARG A 690 -0.68 -4.55 -11.73
CA ARG A 690 0.57 -4.83 -12.46
C ARG A 690 0.46 -6.09 -13.31
N LYS A 691 0.07 -7.22 -12.71
CA LYS A 691 -0.08 -8.51 -13.40
C LYS A 691 -1.08 -8.41 -14.56
N GLN A 692 -2.19 -7.70 -14.33
CA GLN A 692 -3.20 -7.45 -15.37
C GLN A 692 -2.65 -6.60 -16.51
N THR A 693 -1.90 -5.54 -16.21
CA THR A 693 -1.21 -4.75 -17.23
C THR A 693 -0.23 -5.60 -18.05
N GLU A 694 0.55 -6.47 -17.40
CA GLU A 694 1.47 -7.39 -18.08
C GLU A 694 0.73 -8.39 -18.99
N ILE A 695 -0.41 -8.91 -18.53
CA ILE A 695 -1.28 -9.77 -19.35
C ILE A 695 -1.83 -9.01 -20.56
N THR A 696 -2.32 -7.78 -20.36
CA THR A 696 -2.88 -6.96 -21.46
C THR A 696 -1.83 -6.58 -22.50
N LEU A 697 -0.55 -6.45 -22.11
CA LEU A 697 0.55 -6.09 -23.01
C LEU A 697 1.07 -7.27 -23.84
N ASN A 698 0.96 -8.49 -23.34
CA ASN A 698 1.40 -9.72 -24.02
C ASN A 698 0.30 -10.27 -24.93
#